data_AF-A0A952RMM9-F1
#
_entry.id   AF-A0A952RMM9-F1
#
_cell.length_a   1.000
_cell.length_b   1.000
_cell.length_c   1.000
_cell.angle_alpha   90.00
_cell.angle_beta   90.00
_cell.angle_gamma   90.00
#
_symmetry.space_group_name_H-M   'P 1'
#
loop_
_entity.id
_entity.type
_entity.pdbx_description
1 polymer ?
#
loop_
_entity_poly.entity_id
_entity_poly.type
_entity_poly.pdbx_seq_one_letter_code
_entity_poly.pdbx_strand_id
1 'polypeptide(L)'
;MKRLLFFCAVLFAVVPGLAAADVGQRLPRLTKLSDDVVRGGMPLGYVPLRQIWQEWDQGEPAQVEETLGALAREPAVAPPLRVYAGLLEAYARRRRGDLTAAKSKIRALGFVSRWVVAGPFDNEGKTGLDRSFGPEEELADALSMARTYEGKERQVGNRLTPDAFPYGWVDLGAMMRPQEMVCGYATTFVRDPRAKNAPRPFSVWLGASGATKVFFDGIEVLKDPKYRDLDSDRFGVTLTMRDASWHRLTVKVCGDDDAPMFSLRLADPSGAPDRQLESDPDPSHAREAAAVRFKKGEKPPSPAVSGPVTAFEKLTAGAATPASLEAYARYLVLTSSDDPAERRARDLAVRAAEKAPTVQRCLLAGDLAENRNQHAIWLDKAEDLVRKNKDTSLEDRIDALIARAAHARGGANWRDAVPYFDKVLALDPDNVPANLAHVELFSEAGLRETALSMLQRALDRRPRSVALLRANTAALRDLDRVSEMEETAARYATLRYDDTQMLTDRIELALAKRNPALANRWIERLLETNPDSGRSLATAAKAYVALGDRPKAIATFRRSLDLAPEDVATLRSLADVYAVGGQTDEQLRLLKKVLELKPQEKDVREYVAHTEPARPRADEVYARPSAEFLKRRGEPANGRTRRTLVDLQVTTVFPNGLASRFHQVVFQPLTDAAAAEAREYGFGFQADSETVQLRGAKVYRKSGTVDEAIESGEGPTDNPSMAMYSSARAFYVHFPRLDPGDVVELQYRVEDVAHRNAFADYFGEITYLQSTEPIAHSEYVLITPKTRTFYFNKPNVPGLQQKIEEQGSSRVWRFTAANVAPLDPEPGAPPLAETLGHVHVSTYKSWDDMGRWYWGLVKDQFTADDEVRRRALEITKNAKTDKDKVKAIYDFVVQKTRYVALEFGIHGFKPYRCAQIFARGFGDCKDKATLIVTMLKELGINATIVVLRTGMKGDFEQEPASLAPFDHAIAYVPSLDWYLDGTAEFTGSGELPAMDRGALAIQINEGKPKLVHLPEPPASESVSSKRIEAAVNADGSAQIDWNVSVSGVHASSWRGRYHAKATQKQRVQEDLASEIPQLDVQSVTSNDLDDIESNVEIKAKAKAPSFARKDGDTRTVGMGAREHMVRGYAALSSRRQSLRISALTTEENETVVRLPQGAKVLGAPHAASGTTPFGTFKVETETNGNVVRLKTTIALTKSRVAASDYPAFRAFCEQVDRELGQTLTYTVGK
;
A
#
# COMPACT_ATOMS: atom_id res chain seq x y z
N MET A 1 86.48 39.02 -11.53
CA MET A 1 87.10 39.64 -10.34
C MET A 1 86.37 39.15 -9.09
N LYS A 2 87.08 38.36 -8.27
CA LYS A 2 86.92 37.85 -6.88
C LYS A 2 85.51 37.52 -6.34
N ARG A 3 85.16 36.35 -5.77
CA ARG A 3 85.67 34.96 -5.54
C ARG A 3 84.47 34.25 -4.83
N LEU A 4 83.87 33.16 -5.33
CA LEU A 4 84.17 31.71 -5.15
C LEU A 4 83.64 31.02 -3.85
N LEU A 5 82.85 29.93 -4.07
CA LEU A 5 82.71 28.63 -3.34
C LEU A 5 81.81 28.43 -2.08
N PHE A 6 80.69 27.70 -2.31
CA PHE A 6 80.28 26.34 -1.84
C PHE A 6 80.40 25.82 -0.37
N PHE A 7 79.32 25.09 0.01
CA PHE A 7 79.14 23.89 0.88
C PHE A 7 78.47 23.98 2.28
N CYS A 8 77.65 22.93 2.53
CA CYS A 8 76.54 22.64 3.47
C CYS A 8 76.74 22.74 4.99
N ALA A 9 75.65 23.00 5.76
CA ALA A 9 74.89 22.03 6.59
C ALA A 9 74.01 22.66 7.71
N VAL A 10 72.70 22.34 7.69
CA VAL A 10 71.84 21.84 8.80
C VAL A 10 71.45 22.71 10.03
N LEU A 11 70.12 22.76 10.28
CA LEU A 11 69.31 22.89 11.52
C LEU A 11 68.79 24.27 12.06
N PHE A 12 67.45 24.27 12.18
CA PHE A 12 66.52 24.90 13.15
C PHE A 12 65.95 26.33 13.02
N ALA A 13 64.60 26.34 13.02
CA ALA A 13 63.63 27.31 13.58
C ALA A 13 63.43 28.63 12.80
N VAL A 14 62.23 29.18 12.56
CA VAL A 14 60.96 29.23 13.31
C VAL A 14 59.81 29.48 12.32
N VAL A 15 58.65 28.82 12.48
CA VAL A 15 57.36 29.24 11.88
C VAL A 15 56.52 29.86 13.01
N PRO A 16 56.00 31.10 12.89
CA PRO A 16 55.10 31.66 13.90
C PRO A 16 53.66 31.14 13.69
N GLY A 17 52.97 31.00 14.81
CA GLY A 17 51.73 30.24 14.95
C GLY A 17 50.53 30.79 14.19
N LEU A 18 49.75 29.85 13.66
CA LEU A 18 48.31 30.02 13.45
C LEU A 18 47.62 29.67 14.77
N ALA A 19 46.88 30.64 15.27
CA ALA A 19 46.21 30.62 16.56
C ALA A 19 45.34 29.38 16.73
N ALA A 20 45.65 28.61 17.76
CA ALA A 20 44.74 27.66 18.39
C ALA A 20 43.59 28.43 19.03
N ALA A 21 42.44 28.41 18.40
CA ALA A 21 41.17 28.68 19.06
C ALA A 21 40.25 27.50 18.73
N ASP A 22 39.53 27.01 19.75
CA ASP A 22 38.41 26.06 19.64
C ASP A 22 38.69 24.53 19.74
N VAL A 23 39.79 24.13 20.37
CA VAL A 23 40.06 22.71 20.70
C VAL A 23 39.38 22.28 22.03
N GLY A 24 39.05 23.24 22.91
CA GLY A 24 38.76 22.96 24.32
C GLY A 24 37.37 22.45 24.69
N GLN A 25 36.32 22.66 23.88
CA GLN A 25 34.93 22.26 24.23
C GLN A 25 34.44 20.95 23.60
N ARG A 26 34.91 20.59 22.39
CA ARG A 26 34.55 19.32 21.72
C ARG A 26 35.36 18.12 22.20
N LEU A 27 36.62 18.33 22.57
CA LEU A 27 37.44 17.30 23.20
C LEU A 27 36.74 16.74 24.47
N PRO A 28 36.19 17.57 25.39
CA PRO A 28 35.36 17.09 26.50
C PRO A 28 34.18 16.20 26.10
N ARG A 29 33.45 16.51 25.02
CA ARG A 29 32.29 15.71 24.57
C ARG A 29 32.74 14.36 24.02
N LEU A 30 33.75 14.34 23.14
CA LEU A 30 34.30 13.09 22.60
C LEU A 30 34.94 12.24 23.69
N THR A 31 35.66 12.85 24.64
CA THR A 31 36.20 12.15 25.82
C THR A 31 35.09 11.55 26.66
N LYS A 32 34.04 12.32 26.99
CA LYS A 32 32.88 11.82 27.75
C LYS A 32 32.22 10.63 27.04
N LEU A 33 31.97 10.75 25.73
CA LEU A 33 31.37 9.65 24.96
C LEU A 33 32.30 8.43 24.91
N SER A 34 33.61 8.63 24.78
CA SER A 34 34.61 7.55 24.84
C SER A 34 34.57 6.83 26.20
N ASP A 35 34.52 7.58 27.30
CA ASP A 35 34.37 7.03 28.65
C ASP A 35 33.05 6.26 28.80
N ASP A 36 31.96 6.76 28.19
CA ASP A 36 30.65 6.10 28.18
C ASP A 36 30.65 4.80 27.38
N VAL A 37 31.44 4.70 26.30
CA VAL A 37 31.67 3.43 25.57
C VAL A 37 32.32 2.40 26.50
N VAL A 38 33.39 2.78 27.20
CA VAL A 38 34.13 1.89 28.10
C VAL A 38 33.27 1.47 29.29
N ARG A 39 32.59 2.42 29.96
CA ARG A 39 31.74 2.14 31.13
C ARG A 39 30.48 1.36 30.78
N GLY A 40 29.89 1.63 29.62
CA GLY A 40 28.62 1.02 29.19
C GLY A 40 28.76 -0.46 28.85
N GLY A 41 29.92 -0.89 28.33
CA GLY A 41 30.13 -2.28 27.91
C GLY A 41 29.09 -2.77 26.88
N MET A 42 28.92 -4.07 26.75
CA MET A 42 27.90 -4.65 25.85
C MET A 42 26.55 -4.78 26.57
N PRO A 43 25.41 -4.35 25.97
CA PRO A 43 25.27 -3.69 24.68
C PRO A 43 25.27 -2.14 24.73
N LEU A 44 25.30 -1.53 25.92
CA LEU A 44 25.05 -0.09 26.09
C LEU A 44 26.07 0.80 25.38
N GLY A 45 27.32 0.35 25.24
CA GLY A 45 28.41 1.08 24.60
C GLY A 45 28.23 1.35 23.10
N TYR A 46 27.30 0.67 22.41
CA TYR A 46 27.01 0.95 21.00
C TYR A 46 26.38 2.33 20.79
N VAL A 47 25.58 2.81 21.74
CA VAL A 47 24.90 4.11 21.66
C VAL A 47 25.92 5.26 21.63
N PRO A 48 26.81 5.44 22.64
CA PRO A 48 27.82 6.49 22.60
C PRO A 48 28.81 6.31 21.45
N LEU A 49 29.11 5.08 21.02
CA LEU A 49 29.97 4.84 19.86
C LEU A 49 29.35 5.38 18.55
N ARG A 50 28.03 5.23 18.36
CA ARG A 50 27.30 5.84 17.23
C ARG A 50 27.17 7.35 17.37
N GLN A 51 27.06 7.88 18.58
CA GLN A 51 27.07 9.33 18.80
C GLN A 51 28.43 9.94 18.43
N ILE A 52 29.56 9.30 18.77
CA ILE A 52 30.90 9.70 18.30
C ILE A 52 30.94 9.77 16.77
N TRP A 53 30.33 8.82 16.07
CA TRP A 53 30.27 8.84 14.61
C TRP A 53 29.46 10.02 14.05
N GLN A 54 28.34 10.38 14.68
CA GLN A 54 27.52 11.53 14.28
C GLN A 54 28.26 12.87 14.44
N GLU A 55 29.23 12.95 15.35
CA GLU A 55 30.10 14.12 15.50
C GLU A 55 30.98 14.35 14.27
N TRP A 56 31.09 13.42 13.31
CA TRP A 56 31.91 13.65 12.11
C TRP A 56 31.48 14.89 11.32
N ASP A 57 30.17 15.06 11.10
CA ASP A 57 29.67 16.11 10.21
C ASP A 57 29.59 17.48 10.91
N GLN A 58 29.55 17.46 12.24
CA GLN A 58 29.46 18.65 13.08
C GLN A 58 30.86 19.10 13.55
N GLY A 59 31.65 18.12 14.00
CA GLY A 59 32.94 18.14 14.70
C GLY A 59 34.18 18.45 13.88
N GLU A 60 35.35 18.19 14.48
CA GLU A 60 36.62 18.07 13.75
C GLU A 60 36.82 16.60 13.33
N PRO A 61 36.75 16.26 12.04
CA PRO A 61 36.80 14.87 11.57
C PRO A 61 38.03 14.08 12.04
N ALA A 62 39.19 14.75 12.16
CA ALA A 62 40.42 14.10 12.62
C ALA A 62 40.32 13.57 14.06
N GLN A 63 39.66 14.32 14.96
CA GLN A 63 39.48 13.91 16.36
C GLN A 63 38.51 12.74 16.49
N VAL A 64 37.47 12.70 15.65
CA VAL A 64 36.51 11.59 15.60
C VAL A 64 37.23 10.31 15.17
N GLU A 65 38.06 10.37 14.12
CA GLU A 65 38.87 9.22 13.70
C GLU A 65 39.84 8.75 14.78
N GLU A 66 40.55 9.69 15.43
CA GLU A 66 41.48 9.38 16.51
C GLU A 66 40.80 8.67 17.67
N THR A 67 39.64 9.19 18.10
CA THR A 67 38.82 8.62 19.18
C THR A 67 38.34 7.21 18.82
N LEU A 68 37.81 7.01 17.61
CA LEU A 68 37.39 5.68 17.13
C LEU A 68 38.57 4.70 17.07
N GLY A 69 39.74 5.18 16.62
CA GLY A 69 40.95 4.38 16.57
C GLY A 69 41.49 4.00 17.94
N ALA A 70 41.41 4.90 18.93
CA ALA A 70 41.77 4.62 20.32
C ALA A 70 40.85 3.54 20.91
N LEU A 71 39.53 3.70 20.77
CA LEU A 71 38.54 2.72 21.21
C LEU A 71 38.72 1.36 20.53
N ALA A 72 39.08 1.32 19.25
CA ALA A 72 39.37 0.08 18.52
C ALA A 72 40.58 -0.70 19.07
N ARG A 73 41.46 -0.05 19.84
CA ARG A 73 42.67 -0.65 20.44
C ARG A 73 42.59 -0.82 21.95
N GLU A 74 41.62 -0.18 22.62
CA GLU A 74 41.49 -0.15 24.08
C GLU A 74 41.12 -1.53 24.67
N PRO A 75 42.01 -2.20 25.43
CA PRO A 75 41.74 -3.53 25.97
C PRO A 75 40.52 -3.61 26.90
N ALA A 76 40.16 -2.50 27.57
CA ALA A 76 38.96 -2.45 28.40
C ALA A 76 37.64 -2.52 27.60
N VAL A 77 37.67 -2.25 26.29
CA VAL A 77 36.52 -2.34 25.40
C VAL A 77 36.35 -3.78 24.89
N ALA A 78 35.14 -4.32 25.03
CA ALA A 78 34.80 -5.66 24.58
C ALA A 78 35.13 -5.88 23.08
N PRO A 79 35.60 -7.07 22.66
CA PRO A 79 36.03 -7.29 21.28
C PRO A 79 35.04 -6.86 20.18
N PRO A 80 33.71 -7.14 20.28
CA PRO A 80 32.76 -6.69 19.26
C PRO A 80 32.68 -5.16 19.14
N LEU A 81 32.71 -4.42 20.26
CA LEU A 81 32.73 -2.95 20.23
C LEU A 81 34.01 -2.40 19.62
N ARG A 82 35.17 -3.05 19.86
CA ARG A 82 36.44 -2.68 19.22
C ARG A 82 36.38 -2.86 17.70
N VAL A 83 35.77 -3.96 17.23
CA VAL A 83 35.58 -4.20 15.80
C VAL A 83 34.67 -3.14 15.19
N TYR A 84 33.56 -2.82 15.85
CA TYR A 84 32.64 -1.79 15.37
C TYR A 84 33.28 -0.40 15.36
N ALA A 85 34.06 -0.03 16.38
CA ALA A 85 34.87 1.19 16.37
C ALA A 85 35.89 1.19 15.22
N GLY A 86 36.55 0.05 14.98
CA GLY A 86 37.47 -0.13 13.86
C GLY A 86 36.81 -0.03 12.48
N LEU A 87 35.54 -0.45 12.36
CA LEU A 87 34.73 -0.29 11.15
C LEU A 87 34.45 1.19 10.88
N LEU A 88 34.01 1.92 11.90
CA LEU A 88 33.77 3.37 11.81
C LEU A 88 35.07 4.14 11.53
N GLU A 89 36.21 3.71 12.09
CA GLU A 89 37.54 4.25 11.76
C GLU A 89 37.89 3.99 10.28
N ALA A 90 37.59 2.81 9.74
CA ALA A 90 37.81 2.52 8.32
C ALA A 90 36.94 3.42 7.43
N TYR A 91 35.69 3.67 7.84
CA TYR A 91 34.81 4.62 7.14
C TYR A 91 35.34 6.05 7.23
N ALA A 92 35.82 6.51 8.39
CA ALA A 92 36.49 7.79 8.55
C ALA A 92 37.68 7.97 7.59
N ARG A 93 38.53 6.94 7.45
CA ARG A 93 39.65 6.94 6.48
C ARG A 93 39.16 7.04 5.04
N ARG A 94 38.09 6.31 4.68
CA ARG A 94 37.42 6.45 3.38
C ARG A 94 36.92 7.88 3.18
N ARG A 95 36.31 8.49 4.20
CA ARG A 95 35.83 9.88 4.18
C ARG A 95 36.96 10.89 3.95
N ARG A 96 38.21 10.60 4.31
CA ARG A 96 39.36 11.50 4.07
C ARG A 96 40.16 11.15 2.80
N GLY A 97 39.79 10.10 2.08
CA GLY A 97 40.47 9.67 0.86
C GLY A 97 41.63 8.70 1.06
N ASP A 98 41.87 8.22 2.28
CA ASP A 98 42.81 7.12 2.53
C ASP A 98 42.13 5.77 2.24
N LEU A 99 41.84 5.55 0.94
CA LEU A 99 41.11 4.37 0.47
C LEU A 99 41.91 3.09 0.71
N THR A 100 43.23 3.13 0.59
CA THR A 100 44.10 1.97 0.80
C THR A 100 44.07 1.50 2.24
N ALA A 101 44.21 2.41 3.21
CA ALA A 101 44.14 2.02 4.60
C ALA A 101 42.73 1.62 5.03
N ALA A 102 41.69 2.28 4.50
CA ALA A 102 40.30 1.87 4.72
C ALA A 102 40.07 0.42 4.30
N LYS A 103 40.41 0.05 3.05
CA LYS A 103 40.28 -1.32 2.53
C LYS A 103 41.12 -2.32 3.33
N SER A 104 42.35 -1.94 3.69
CA SER A 104 43.23 -2.78 4.52
C SER A 104 42.64 -3.05 5.91
N LYS A 105 42.06 -2.01 6.54
CA LYS A 105 41.40 -2.12 7.85
C LYS A 105 40.18 -3.04 7.78
N ILE A 106 39.30 -2.87 6.79
CA ILE A 106 38.12 -3.73 6.59
C ILE A 106 38.53 -5.20 6.46
N ARG A 107 39.53 -5.51 5.63
CA ARG A 107 40.06 -6.88 5.52
C ARG A 107 40.62 -7.41 6.85
N ALA A 108 41.31 -6.57 7.61
CA ALA A 108 41.86 -6.95 8.91
C ALA A 108 40.78 -7.19 9.98
N LEU A 109 39.54 -6.70 9.79
CA LEU A 109 38.41 -6.95 10.68
C LEU A 109 37.66 -8.26 10.36
N GLY A 110 38.02 -8.96 9.27
CA GLY A 110 37.47 -10.27 8.91
C GLY A 110 36.23 -10.23 8.02
N PHE A 111 35.89 -9.08 7.42
CA PHE A 111 34.76 -8.97 6.48
C PHE A 111 35.02 -9.76 5.19
N VAL A 112 33.98 -10.48 4.73
CA VAL A 112 34.03 -11.28 3.50
C VAL A 112 33.63 -10.41 2.31
N SER A 113 34.54 -10.24 1.34
CA SER A 113 34.34 -9.32 0.21
C SER A 113 33.95 -9.98 -1.12
N ARG A 114 34.06 -11.31 -1.25
CA ARG A 114 33.80 -12.04 -2.49
C ARG A 114 32.82 -13.19 -2.29
N TRP A 115 31.89 -13.33 -3.22
CA TRP A 115 30.73 -14.21 -3.12
C TRP A 115 30.38 -14.84 -4.47
N VAL A 116 29.74 -16.00 -4.45
CA VAL A 116 28.90 -16.47 -5.55
C VAL A 116 27.47 -16.02 -5.28
N VAL A 117 26.89 -15.23 -6.18
CA VAL A 117 25.55 -14.66 -6.02
C VAL A 117 24.56 -15.31 -6.99
N ALA A 118 23.38 -15.65 -6.48
CA ALA A 118 22.23 -16.10 -7.25
C ALA A 118 20.98 -15.27 -6.91
N GLY A 119 20.21 -14.90 -7.93
CA GLY A 119 19.01 -14.09 -7.80
C GLY A 119 18.82 -13.14 -9.00
N PRO A 120 17.72 -12.37 -9.05
CA PRO A 120 16.72 -12.22 -7.98
C PRO A 120 15.66 -13.33 -7.95
N PHE A 121 15.33 -13.77 -6.74
CA PHE A 121 14.19 -14.63 -6.44
C PHE A 121 13.02 -13.80 -5.93
N ASP A 122 11.81 -14.33 -6.05
CA ASP A 122 10.61 -13.63 -5.62
C ASP A 122 10.58 -13.38 -4.10
N ASN A 123 10.15 -12.18 -3.68
CA ASN A 123 9.87 -11.85 -2.28
C ASN A 123 8.56 -11.06 -2.14
N GLU A 124 7.65 -11.20 -3.09
CA GLU A 124 6.37 -10.50 -3.05
C GLU A 124 5.58 -10.89 -1.80
N GLY A 125 4.94 -9.89 -1.17
CA GLY A 125 4.30 -10.05 0.14
C GLY A 125 5.24 -10.47 1.28
N LYS A 126 6.56 -10.24 1.14
CA LYS A 126 7.60 -10.67 2.10
C LYS A 126 7.53 -12.17 2.39
N THR A 127 7.21 -12.98 1.38
CA THR A 127 7.11 -14.45 1.50
C THR A 127 8.42 -15.16 1.19
N GLY A 128 9.34 -14.47 0.51
CA GLY A 128 10.57 -15.04 -0.03
C GLY A 128 11.51 -15.56 1.05
N LEU A 129 11.55 -14.96 2.24
CA LEU A 129 12.40 -15.46 3.34
C LEU A 129 12.06 -16.91 3.73
N ASP A 130 10.77 -17.19 3.93
CA ASP A 130 10.27 -18.50 4.37
C ASP A 130 10.20 -19.52 3.23
N ARG A 131 9.92 -19.06 2.00
CA ARG A 131 9.93 -19.89 0.79
C ARG A 131 11.34 -20.42 0.51
N SER A 132 11.49 -21.73 0.35
CA SER A 132 12.73 -22.32 -0.13
C SER A 132 12.84 -22.13 -1.65
N PHE A 133 13.99 -21.64 -2.13
CA PHE A 133 14.33 -21.57 -3.55
C PHE A 133 15.45 -22.57 -3.86
N GLY A 134 15.71 -22.82 -5.14
CA GLY A 134 16.71 -23.80 -5.59
C GLY A 134 18.07 -23.73 -4.85
N PRO A 135 18.71 -22.55 -4.66
CA PRO A 135 19.96 -22.47 -3.89
C PRO A 135 19.87 -22.93 -2.43
N GLU A 136 18.69 -22.82 -1.79
CA GLU A 136 18.39 -23.29 -0.43
C GLU A 136 18.08 -24.79 -0.41
N GLU A 137 17.40 -25.30 -1.43
CA GLU A 137 17.10 -26.74 -1.58
C GLU A 137 18.37 -27.57 -1.85
N GLU A 138 19.33 -26.98 -2.55
CA GLU A 138 20.61 -27.59 -2.96
C GLU A 138 21.75 -27.28 -1.97
N LEU A 139 21.47 -26.85 -0.73
CA LEU A 139 22.52 -26.54 0.25
C LEU A 139 23.41 -27.74 0.57
N ALA A 140 22.88 -28.96 0.45
CA ALA A 140 23.60 -30.21 0.69
C ALA A 140 24.42 -30.71 -0.51
N ASP A 141 24.24 -30.11 -1.68
CA ASP A 141 24.89 -30.50 -2.93
C ASP A 141 26.10 -29.62 -3.23
N ALA A 142 26.99 -30.10 -4.11
CA ALA A 142 28.09 -29.29 -4.61
C ALA A 142 27.55 -28.18 -5.52
N LEU A 143 27.81 -26.92 -5.16
CA LEU A 143 27.45 -25.73 -5.94
C LEU A 143 27.96 -25.83 -7.39
N SER A 144 27.09 -25.54 -8.36
CA SER A 144 27.39 -25.59 -9.79
C SER A 144 27.13 -24.24 -10.47
N MET A 145 28.13 -23.73 -11.20
CA MET A 145 28.02 -22.48 -11.96
C MET A 145 27.10 -22.58 -13.19
N ALA A 146 26.85 -23.80 -13.69
CA ALA A 146 25.98 -24.02 -14.85
C ALA A 146 24.49 -24.15 -14.48
N ARG A 147 24.18 -24.18 -13.17
CA ARG A 147 22.81 -24.35 -12.68
C ARG A 147 22.01 -23.07 -12.90
N THR A 148 20.81 -23.21 -13.43
CA THR A 148 19.80 -22.15 -13.53
C THR A 148 18.61 -22.48 -12.64
N TYR A 149 17.95 -21.44 -12.16
CA TYR A 149 16.82 -21.49 -11.27
C TYR A 149 15.69 -20.60 -11.80
N GLU A 150 14.46 -20.93 -11.47
CA GLU A 150 13.33 -20.02 -11.64
C GLU A 150 13.51 -18.81 -10.70
N GLY A 151 13.82 -17.65 -11.27
CA GLY A 151 13.85 -16.37 -10.56
C GLY A 151 12.54 -15.61 -10.71
N LYS A 152 12.47 -14.39 -10.17
CA LYS A 152 11.22 -13.61 -10.05
C LYS A 152 10.51 -13.35 -11.39
N GLU A 153 11.25 -12.95 -12.43
CA GLU A 153 10.69 -12.64 -13.75
C GLU A 153 11.26 -13.53 -14.87
N ARG A 154 12.33 -14.25 -14.57
CA ARG A 154 13.16 -14.98 -15.54
C ARG A 154 14.06 -15.98 -14.85
N GLN A 155 14.64 -16.89 -15.62
CA GLN A 155 15.66 -17.80 -15.13
C GLN A 155 16.90 -17.01 -14.66
N VAL A 156 17.45 -17.40 -13.52
CA VAL A 156 18.65 -16.81 -12.90
C VAL A 156 19.68 -17.89 -12.62
N GLY A 157 20.97 -17.54 -12.61
CA GLY A 157 22.06 -18.49 -12.38
C GLY A 157 23.10 -17.96 -11.39
N ASN A 158 24.03 -18.85 -11.01
CA ASN A 158 25.15 -18.50 -10.15
C ASN A 158 26.14 -17.60 -10.89
N ARG A 159 26.54 -16.49 -10.25
CA ARG A 159 27.50 -15.52 -10.78
C ARG A 159 28.58 -15.25 -9.75
N LEU A 160 29.85 -15.33 -10.15
CA LEU A 160 30.95 -14.95 -9.28
C LEU A 160 31.01 -13.42 -9.20
N THR A 161 31.01 -12.86 -7.99
CA THR A 161 31.19 -11.44 -7.83
C THR A 161 32.68 -11.08 -7.96
N PRO A 162 33.04 -9.96 -8.61
CA PRO A 162 34.37 -9.39 -8.46
C PRO A 162 34.63 -9.05 -6.98
N ASP A 163 35.85 -8.62 -6.64
CA ASP A 163 36.16 -7.95 -5.35
C ASP A 163 35.56 -6.52 -5.36
N ALA A 164 34.27 -6.49 -5.62
CA ALA A 164 33.47 -5.34 -5.94
C ALA A 164 32.85 -4.74 -4.67
N PHE A 165 33.19 -5.16 -3.45
CA PHE A 165 32.70 -4.43 -2.28
C PHE A 165 33.74 -4.41 -1.16
N PRO A 166 34.82 -3.63 -1.35
CA PRO A 166 36.01 -3.72 -0.49
C PRO A 166 35.84 -3.00 0.86
N TYR A 167 34.63 -2.52 1.17
CA TYR A 167 34.32 -1.71 2.36
C TYR A 167 33.45 -2.43 3.39
N GLY A 168 33.20 -3.73 3.23
CA GLY A 168 32.64 -4.57 4.29
C GLY A 168 31.12 -4.77 4.25
N TRP A 169 30.45 -4.34 3.19
CA TRP A 169 29.07 -4.72 2.86
C TRP A 169 28.99 -5.21 1.43
N VAL A 170 27.86 -5.79 1.03
CA VAL A 170 27.55 -6.28 -0.31
C VAL A 170 26.22 -5.68 -0.71
N ASP A 171 26.18 -5.00 -1.85
CA ASP A 171 24.95 -4.41 -2.41
C ASP A 171 24.41 -5.32 -3.52
N LEU A 172 23.38 -6.11 -3.22
CA LEU A 172 22.77 -6.99 -4.24
C LEU A 172 21.97 -6.19 -5.26
N GLY A 173 21.57 -4.95 -4.96
CA GLY A 173 20.96 -4.02 -5.90
C GLY A 173 21.89 -3.65 -7.04
N ALA A 174 23.21 -3.62 -6.81
CA ALA A 174 24.18 -3.44 -7.89
C ALA A 174 24.18 -4.59 -8.91
N MET A 175 23.63 -5.77 -8.57
CA MET A 175 23.76 -7.01 -9.33
C MET A 175 22.44 -7.63 -9.81
N MET A 176 21.30 -7.22 -9.25
CA MET A 176 20.00 -7.84 -9.51
C MET A 176 19.03 -6.87 -10.16
N ARG A 177 18.28 -7.35 -11.17
CA ARG A 177 17.09 -6.68 -11.72
C ARG A 177 15.97 -7.71 -11.83
N PRO A 178 14.74 -7.42 -11.37
CA PRO A 178 14.34 -6.22 -10.62
C PRO A 178 15.06 -6.13 -9.26
N GLN A 179 15.02 -4.94 -8.64
CA GLN A 179 15.63 -4.66 -7.33
C GLN A 179 14.63 -4.73 -6.17
N GLU A 180 13.34 -4.57 -6.47
CA GLU A 180 12.25 -4.47 -5.50
C GLU A 180 11.59 -5.84 -5.23
N MET A 181 11.32 -6.12 -3.96
CA MET A 181 10.65 -7.30 -3.45
C MET A 181 11.35 -8.56 -3.98
N VAL A 182 12.67 -8.63 -3.78
CA VAL A 182 13.53 -9.73 -4.21
C VAL A 182 14.33 -10.35 -3.08
N CYS A 183 14.60 -11.65 -3.18
CA CYS A 183 15.61 -12.33 -2.40
C CYS A 183 16.85 -12.63 -3.24
N GLY A 184 18.02 -12.56 -2.62
CA GLY A 184 19.29 -12.99 -3.18
C GLY A 184 20.00 -13.96 -2.26
N TYR A 185 20.77 -14.87 -2.87
CA TYR A 185 21.67 -15.77 -2.16
C TYR A 185 23.11 -15.38 -2.45
N ALA A 186 23.93 -15.35 -1.41
CA ALA A 186 25.37 -15.14 -1.50
C ALA A 186 26.09 -16.29 -0.80
N THR A 187 26.93 -17.03 -1.52
CA THR A 187 27.66 -18.20 -1.00
C THR A 187 29.17 -17.98 -1.04
N THR A 188 29.86 -18.40 0.00
CA THR A 188 31.32 -18.48 0.08
C THR A 188 31.72 -19.78 0.79
N PHE A 189 32.99 -20.18 0.68
CA PHE A 189 33.54 -21.31 1.42
C PHE A 189 34.51 -20.80 2.47
N VAL A 190 34.46 -21.38 3.67
CA VAL A 190 35.27 -20.95 4.82
C VAL A 190 36.05 -22.11 5.40
N ARG A 191 37.27 -21.86 5.92
CA ARG A 191 38.04 -22.89 6.63
C ARG A 191 38.94 -22.29 7.70
N ASP A 192 39.36 -23.14 8.63
CA ASP A 192 40.44 -22.88 9.57
C ASP A 192 41.54 -23.93 9.35
N PRO A 193 42.67 -23.58 8.71
CA PRO A 193 43.77 -24.50 8.46
C PRO A 193 44.36 -25.13 9.73
N ARG A 194 44.07 -24.58 10.92
CA ARG A 194 44.48 -25.13 12.21
C ARG A 194 43.56 -26.23 12.73
N ALA A 195 42.42 -26.52 12.10
CA ALA A 195 41.46 -27.55 12.53
C ALA A 195 41.90 -28.97 12.10
N LYS A 196 43.21 -29.26 12.14
CA LYS A 196 43.80 -30.45 11.48
C LYS A 196 43.39 -31.81 12.05
N ASN A 197 42.70 -31.90 13.20
CA ASN A 197 42.19 -33.14 13.81
C ASN A 197 41.17 -32.89 14.96
N ALA A 198 40.65 -31.67 15.12
CA ALA A 198 39.77 -31.32 16.24
C ALA A 198 38.81 -30.20 15.84
N PRO A 199 37.54 -30.24 16.28
CA PRO A 199 36.60 -29.18 16.00
C PRO A 199 37.07 -27.83 16.56
N ARG A 200 36.96 -26.76 15.77
CA ARG A 200 37.34 -25.41 16.20
C ARG A 200 36.13 -24.47 16.16
N PRO A 201 35.79 -23.82 17.29
CA PRO A 201 34.74 -22.82 17.29
C PRO A 201 35.22 -21.51 16.65
N PHE A 202 34.31 -20.84 15.95
CA PHE A 202 34.48 -19.50 15.39
C PHE A 202 33.13 -18.76 15.49
N SER A 203 33.08 -17.47 15.16
CA SER A 203 31.82 -16.73 15.10
C SER A 203 31.61 -16.06 13.75
N VAL A 204 30.34 -15.97 13.36
CA VAL A 204 29.86 -15.24 12.19
C VAL A 204 29.04 -14.06 12.69
N TRP A 205 29.34 -12.88 12.15
CA TRP A 205 28.63 -11.64 12.48
C TRP A 205 27.97 -11.08 11.23
N LEU A 206 26.70 -10.72 11.36
CA LEU A 206 25.84 -10.36 10.24
C LEU A 206 25.12 -9.03 10.48
N GLY A 207 25.10 -8.20 9.44
CA GLY A 207 24.17 -7.10 9.24
C GLY A 207 23.45 -7.25 7.90
N ALA A 208 22.19 -6.82 7.79
CA ALA A 208 21.46 -6.85 6.51
C ALA A 208 20.50 -5.67 6.39
N SER A 209 20.28 -5.17 5.17
CA SER A 209 19.06 -4.43 4.83
C SER A 209 18.00 -5.41 4.34
N GLY A 210 16.94 -5.56 5.12
CA GLY A 210 15.90 -6.57 4.89
C GLY A 210 16.04 -7.86 5.70
N ALA A 211 15.12 -8.79 5.46
CA ALA A 211 15.05 -10.06 6.19
C ALA A 211 16.13 -11.03 5.71
N THR A 212 16.68 -11.85 6.62
CA THR A 212 17.84 -12.70 6.29
C THR A 212 17.83 -14.06 6.99
N LYS A 213 18.42 -15.04 6.30
CA LYS A 213 18.81 -16.34 6.85
C LYS A 213 20.29 -16.58 6.58
N VAL A 214 20.97 -17.22 7.53
CA VAL A 214 22.34 -17.72 7.33
C VAL A 214 22.33 -19.23 7.46
N PHE A 215 23.00 -19.89 6.53
CA PHE A 215 23.19 -21.32 6.49
C PHE A 215 24.67 -21.66 6.58
N PHE A 216 24.99 -22.66 7.40
CA PHE A 216 26.32 -23.23 7.50
C PHE A 216 26.23 -24.73 7.28
N ASP A 217 26.96 -25.25 6.28
CA ASP A 217 27.04 -26.68 5.99
C ASP A 217 25.67 -27.39 5.87
N GLY A 218 24.69 -26.69 5.31
CA GLY A 218 23.34 -27.23 5.04
C GLY A 218 22.30 -27.00 6.13
N ILE A 219 22.63 -26.36 7.25
CA ILE A 219 21.66 -26.05 8.32
C ILE A 219 21.48 -24.54 8.51
N GLU A 220 20.25 -24.11 8.81
CA GLU A 220 19.93 -22.73 9.22
C GLU A 220 20.53 -22.45 10.60
N VAL A 221 21.37 -21.42 10.70
CA VAL A 221 22.06 -21.02 11.95
C VAL A 221 21.62 -19.66 12.47
N LEU A 222 20.99 -18.84 11.63
CA LEU A 222 20.45 -17.53 11.99
C LEU A 222 19.26 -17.21 11.10
N LYS A 223 18.21 -16.62 11.68
CA LYS A 223 17.06 -16.06 10.97
C LYS A 223 16.65 -14.73 11.60
N ASP A 224 16.52 -13.70 10.77
CA ASP A 224 15.92 -12.41 11.13
C ASP A 224 14.80 -12.08 10.12
N PRO A 225 13.53 -12.13 10.52
CA PRO A 225 12.42 -11.86 9.60
C PRO A 225 12.13 -10.37 9.38
N LYS A 226 12.87 -9.47 10.02
CA LYS A 226 12.59 -8.04 10.05
C LYS A 226 13.16 -7.29 8.84
N TYR A 227 12.46 -6.26 8.39
CA TYR A 227 12.88 -5.40 7.28
C TYR A 227 13.33 -4.05 7.85
N ARG A 228 14.63 -3.76 7.75
CA ARG A 228 15.32 -2.61 8.35
C ARG A 228 16.54 -2.26 7.52
N ASP A 229 17.14 -1.08 7.73
CA ASP A 229 18.34 -0.63 7.01
C ASP A 229 19.56 -1.48 7.35
N LEU A 230 20.66 -1.31 6.61
CA LEU A 230 21.91 -2.01 6.88
C LEU A 230 22.66 -1.41 8.08
N ASP A 231 22.84 -2.21 9.14
CA ASP A 231 23.85 -1.99 10.18
C ASP A 231 24.69 -3.25 10.35
N SER A 232 26.01 -3.09 10.38
CA SER A 232 26.94 -4.23 10.50
C SER A 232 26.97 -4.79 11.91
N ASP A 233 27.35 -6.05 12.05
CA ASP A 233 27.48 -6.75 13.34
C ASP A 233 26.20 -6.82 14.19
N ARG A 234 25.02 -6.58 13.60
CA ARG A 234 23.72 -6.61 14.30
C ARG A 234 23.49 -7.92 15.05
N PHE A 235 23.89 -9.03 14.45
CA PHE A 235 23.79 -10.36 15.02
C PHE A 235 25.15 -11.07 15.02
N GLY A 236 25.33 -11.95 16.00
CA GLY A 236 26.50 -12.82 16.11
C GLY A 236 26.05 -14.23 16.47
N VAL A 237 26.66 -15.23 15.83
CA VAL A 237 26.42 -16.65 16.09
C VAL A 237 27.76 -17.38 16.18
N THR A 238 27.92 -18.24 17.18
CA THR A 238 29.09 -19.12 17.30
C THR A 238 28.83 -20.41 16.55
N LEU A 239 29.74 -20.79 15.67
CA LEU A 239 29.71 -22.01 14.86
C LEU A 239 30.95 -22.85 15.16
N THR A 240 30.99 -24.08 14.64
CA THR A 240 32.12 -24.99 14.85
C THR A 240 32.48 -25.68 13.54
N MET A 241 33.73 -25.50 13.09
CA MET A 241 34.31 -26.25 11.98
C MET A 241 34.74 -27.62 12.50
N ARG A 242 34.44 -28.69 11.77
CA ARG A 242 34.67 -30.07 12.22
C ARG A 242 36.12 -30.50 12.02
N ASP A 243 36.70 -30.07 10.90
CA ASP A 243 38.07 -30.34 10.50
C ASP A 243 38.61 -29.15 9.67
N ALA A 244 39.76 -29.33 9.02
CA ALA A 244 40.42 -28.29 8.24
C ALA A 244 39.89 -28.17 6.79
N SER A 245 38.83 -28.89 6.44
CA SER A 245 38.24 -28.85 5.10
C SER A 245 37.52 -27.52 4.86
N TRP A 246 37.21 -27.23 3.60
CA TRP A 246 36.30 -26.14 3.26
C TRP A 246 34.87 -26.44 3.73
N HIS A 247 34.23 -25.45 4.35
CA HIS A 247 32.85 -25.48 4.83
C HIS A 247 32.01 -24.46 4.05
N ARG A 248 30.74 -24.75 3.78
CA ARG A 248 29.86 -23.86 2.98
C ARG A 248 29.15 -22.87 3.90
N LEU A 249 29.25 -21.58 3.57
CA LEU A 249 28.51 -20.50 4.22
C LEU A 249 27.64 -19.79 3.17
N THR A 250 26.33 -19.81 3.37
CA THR A 250 25.36 -19.18 2.46
C THR A 250 24.49 -18.20 3.23
N VAL A 251 24.34 -16.99 2.71
CA VAL A 251 23.42 -15.97 3.22
C VAL A 251 22.29 -15.80 2.23
N LYS A 252 21.05 -15.81 2.73
CA LYS A 252 19.87 -15.37 2.00
C LYS A 252 19.45 -14.03 2.56
N VAL A 253 19.22 -13.05 1.69
CA VAL A 253 18.76 -11.71 2.09
C VAL A 253 17.62 -11.30 1.19
N CYS A 254 16.57 -10.77 1.77
CA CYS A 254 15.32 -10.42 1.11
C CYS A 254 14.99 -8.96 1.38
N GLY A 255 14.94 -8.15 0.32
CA GLY A 255 14.59 -6.73 0.37
C GLY A 255 13.10 -6.51 0.11
N ASP A 256 12.58 -5.37 0.55
CA ASP A 256 11.25 -4.88 0.24
C ASP A 256 11.31 -3.90 -0.95
N ASP A 257 10.90 -2.65 -0.82
CA ASP A 257 11.01 -1.69 -1.92
C ASP A 257 12.47 -1.29 -2.20
N ASP A 258 13.39 -1.58 -1.28
CA ASP A 258 14.83 -1.45 -1.49
C ASP A 258 15.51 -2.79 -1.74
N ALA A 259 16.56 -2.76 -2.57
CA ALA A 259 17.36 -3.94 -2.82
C ALA A 259 18.07 -4.42 -1.54
N PRO A 260 18.15 -5.75 -1.32
CA PRO A 260 18.82 -6.27 -0.14
C PRO A 260 20.33 -5.99 -0.19
N MET A 261 20.88 -5.59 0.95
CA MET A 261 22.30 -5.47 1.21
C MET A 261 22.66 -6.28 2.44
N PHE A 262 23.91 -6.69 2.57
CA PHE A 262 24.36 -7.32 3.82
C PHE A 262 25.84 -7.11 4.08
N SER A 263 26.24 -7.28 5.33
CA SER A 263 27.63 -7.36 5.75
C SER A 263 27.83 -8.63 6.55
N LEU A 264 28.93 -9.33 6.29
CA LEU A 264 29.29 -10.52 7.02
C LEU A 264 30.78 -10.53 7.32
N ARG A 265 31.15 -10.86 8.56
CA ARG A 265 32.54 -11.12 8.94
C ARG A 265 32.71 -12.40 9.73
N LEU A 266 33.90 -12.97 9.62
CA LEU A 266 34.36 -14.12 10.39
C LEU A 266 35.23 -13.65 11.55
N ALA A 267 35.11 -14.31 12.70
CA ALA A 267 35.81 -13.95 13.92
C ALA A 267 36.08 -15.16 14.81
N ASP A 268 36.93 -14.98 15.82
CA ASP A 268 37.10 -15.96 16.89
C ASP A 268 35.81 -16.08 17.75
N PRO A 269 35.73 -17.04 18.68
CA PRO A 269 34.56 -17.19 19.55
C PRO A 269 34.27 -16.02 20.49
N SER A 270 35.19 -15.05 20.66
CA SER A 270 34.96 -13.83 21.44
C SER A 270 34.38 -12.68 20.60
N GLY A 271 34.41 -12.84 19.27
CA GLY A 271 34.04 -11.81 18.30
C GLY A 271 35.21 -10.96 17.83
N ALA A 272 36.45 -11.23 18.26
CA ALA A 272 37.64 -10.56 17.78
C ALA A 272 38.03 -11.06 16.37
N PRO A 273 38.68 -10.22 15.54
CA PRO A 273 39.15 -10.66 14.22
C PRO A 273 40.17 -11.79 14.33
N ASP A 274 40.01 -12.83 13.51
CA ASP A 274 40.97 -13.93 13.40
C ASP A 274 41.47 -14.06 11.96
N ARG A 275 42.74 -13.72 11.74
CA ARG A 275 43.37 -13.71 10.40
C ARG A 275 43.66 -15.10 9.84
N GLN A 276 43.51 -16.15 10.65
CA GLN A 276 43.72 -17.52 10.20
C GLN A 276 42.45 -18.16 9.66
N LEU A 277 41.29 -17.52 9.84
CA LEU A 277 40.07 -17.91 9.15
C LEU A 277 40.17 -17.45 7.70
N GLU A 278 39.97 -18.39 6.78
CA GLU A 278 40.03 -18.14 5.34
C GLU A 278 38.62 -18.19 4.76
N SER A 279 38.36 -17.35 3.75
CA SER A 279 37.13 -17.37 2.95
C SER A 279 37.44 -17.25 1.46
N ASP A 280 36.89 -18.13 0.63
CA ASP A 280 37.09 -18.15 -0.81
C ASP A 280 35.80 -18.61 -1.53
N PRO A 281 35.23 -17.82 -2.46
CA PRO A 281 34.04 -18.24 -3.20
C PRO A 281 34.34 -19.17 -4.39
N ASP A 282 35.58 -19.67 -4.57
CA ASP A 282 35.91 -20.59 -5.67
C ASP A 282 35.02 -21.86 -5.65
N PRO A 283 34.22 -22.11 -6.71
CA PRO A 283 33.40 -23.31 -6.80
C PRO A 283 34.18 -24.63 -6.73
N SER A 284 35.51 -24.64 -6.91
CA SER A 284 36.33 -25.85 -6.74
C SER A 284 36.22 -26.45 -5.34
N HIS A 285 35.96 -25.61 -4.33
CA HIS A 285 35.81 -26.02 -2.93
C HIS A 285 34.46 -26.69 -2.66
N ALA A 286 33.49 -26.59 -3.58
CA ALA A 286 32.12 -27.03 -3.37
C ALA A 286 31.99 -28.54 -3.12
N ARG A 287 32.84 -29.37 -3.75
CA ARG A 287 32.84 -30.83 -3.54
C ARG A 287 33.31 -31.22 -2.14
N GLU A 288 34.34 -30.52 -1.65
CA GLU A 288 34.89 -30.72 -0.32
C GLU A 288 33.89 -30.27 0.75
N ALA A 289 33.28 -29.10 0.57
CA ALA A 289 32.25 -28.58 1.46
C ALA A 289 30.99 -29.46 1.53
N ALA A 290 30.59 -30.07 0.41
CA ALA A 290 29.47 -31.01 0.41
C ALA A 290 29.75 -32.28 1.23
N ALA A 291 31.02 -32.65 1.45
CA ALA A 291 31.42 -33.84 2.20
C ALA A 291 31.33 -33.66 3.73
N VAL A 292 31.49 -32.44 4.23
CA VAL A 292 31.50 -32.13 5.68
C VAL A 292 30.15 -31.68 6.25
N ARG A 293 29.08 -31.73 5.44
CA ARG A 293 27.73 -31.25 5.77
C ARG A 293 27.12 -31.80 7.07
N PHE A 294 26.22 -31.03 7.68
CA PHE A 294 25.40 -31.51 8.78
C PHE A 294 24.39 -32.56 8.31
N LYS A 295 24.08 -33.53 9.17
CA LYS A 295 22.96 -34.44 8.92
C LYS A 295 21.65 -33.68 9.10
N LYS A 296 20.64 -34.00 8.28
CA LYS A 296 19.31 -33.39 8.39
C LYS A 296 18.77 -33.54 9.82
N GLY A 297 18.46 -32.41 10.48
CA GLY A 297 17.95 -32.36 11.86
C GLY A 297 19.03 -32.20 12.95
N GLU A 298 20.31 -32.17 12.61
CA GLU A 298 21.40 -31.84 13.52
C GLU A 298 21.33 -30.34 13.89
N LYS A 299 21.26 -30.02 15.19
CA LYS A 299 21.16 -28.63 15.67
C LYS A 299 22.55 -28.03 15.88
N PRO A 300 22.79 -26.77 15.48
CA PRO A 300 24.03 -26.09 15.81
C PRO A 300 24.13 -25.89 17.34
N PRO A 301 25.34 -25.88 17.92
CA PRO A 301 25.53 -25.57 19.32
C PRO A 301 24.99 -24.17 19.67
N SER A 302 24.52 -23.98 20.91
CA SER A 302 24.00 -22.68 21.35
C SER A 302 25.05 -21.57 21.20
N PRO A 303 24.69 -20.39 20.69
CA PRO A 303 25.65 -19.32 20.41
C PRO A 303 26.30 -18.83 21.71
N ALA A 304 27.64 -18.82 21.75
CA ALA A 304 28.42 -18.31 22.87
C ALA A 304 28.51 -16.77 22.85
N VAL A 305 28.23 -16.14 21.71
CA VAL A 305 28.16 -14.68 21.54
C VAL A 305 26.84 -14.27 20.92
N SER A 306 26.34 -13.09 21.28
CA SER A 306 25.15 -12.48 20.67
C SER A 306 25.43 -11.03 20.26
N GLY A 307 24.87 -10.62 19.12
CA GLY A 307 24.95 -9.24 18.63
C GLY A 307 24.15 -8.24 19.48
N PRO A 308 24.30 -6.92 19.23
CA PRO A 308 23.66 -5.85 19.99
C PRO A 308 22.14 -5.97 20.08
N VAL A 309 21.44 -6.32 18.99
CA VAL A 309 19.97 -6.43 19.01
C VAL A 309 19.54 -7.50 20.02
N THR A 310 20.06 -8.72 19.89
CA THR A 310 19.74 -9.81 20.82
C THR A 310 20.11 -9.48 22.26
N ALA A 311 21.21 -8.77 22.48
CA ALA A 311 21.62 -8.34 23.81
C ALA A 311 20.68 -7.28 24.42
N PHE A 312 20.23 -6.29 23.63
CA PHE A 312 19.25 -5.30 24.07
C PHE A 312 17.86 -5.90 24.30
N GLU A 313 17.43 -6.84 23.46
CA GLU A 313 16.16 -7.55 23.66
C GLU A 313 16.14 -8.31 24.98
N LYS A 314 17.23 -9.03 25.30
CA LYS A 314 17.40 -9.68 26.61
C LYS A 314 17.38 -8.67 27.76
N LEU A 315 18.04 -7.53 27.60
CA LEU A 315 18.09 -6.46 28.61
C LEU A 315 16.69 -5.86 28.88
N THR A 316 15.83 -5.80 27.87
CA THR A 316 14.52 -5.13 27.95
C THR A 316 13.33 -6.08 28.16
N ALA A 317 13.52 -7.40 28.03
CA ALA A 317 12.47 -8.41 28.25
C ALA A 317 12.09 -8.60 29.73
N GLY A 318 12.95 -8.20 30.68
CA GLY A 318 12.74 -8.33 32.14
C GLY A 318 12.27 -7.04 32.83
N ALA A 319 12.78 -6.77 34.03
CA ALA A 319 12.55 -5.53 34.78
C ALA A 319 13.28 -4.32 34.14
N ALA A 320 12.86 -3.96 32.92
CA ALA A 320 13.49 -2.91 32.14
C ALA A 320 13.44 -1.55 32.86
N THR A 321 14.61 -1.00 33.13
CA THR A 321 14.78 0.35 33.67
C THR A 321 14.52 1.39 32.58
N PRO A 322 14.10 2.63 32.93
CA PRO A 322 13.95 3.71 31.94
C PRO A 322 15.21 3.93 31.10
N ALA A 323 16.39 3.81 31.70
CA ALA A 323 17.67 3.94 31.00
C ALA A 323 17.90 2.81 29.98
N SER A 324 17.56 1.56 30.31
CA SER A 324 17.69 0.44 29.36
C SER A 324 16.73 0.54 28.17
N LEU A 325 15.51 1.03 28.39
CA LEU A 325 14.52 1.28 27.34
C LEU A 325 14.99 2.40 26.41
N GLU A 326 15.43 3.52 27.00
CA GLU A 326 15.98 4.65 26.27
C GLU A 326 17.22 4.25 25.44
N ALA A 327 18.16 3.52 26.03
CA ALA A 327 19.37 3.10 25.33
C ALA A 327 19.03 2.21 24.12
N TYR A 328 18.07 1.30 24.25
CA TYR A 328 17.66 0.47 23.12
C TYR A 328 16.92 1.28 22.04
N ALA A 329 16.02 2.19 22.44
CA ALA A 329 15.36 3.10 21.51
C ALA A 329 16.40 3.93 20.71
N ARG A 330 17.37 4.52 21.39
CA ARG A 330 18.46 5.27 20.76
C ARG A 330 19.31 4.40 19.84
N TYR A 331 19.66 3.19 20.27
CA TYR A 331 20.39 2.25 19.41
C TYR A 331 19.64 1.98 18.10
N LEU A 332 18.33 1.68 18.18
CA LEU A 332 17.49 1.43 17.01
C LEU A 332 17.45 2.63 16.06
N VAL A 333 17.28 3.85 16.59
CA VAL A 333 17.25 5.10 15.78
C VAL A 333 18.61 5.41 15.16
N LEU A 334 19.68 5.38 15.95
CA LEU A 334 21.04 5.73 15.52
C LEU A 334 21.64 4.73 14.51
N THR A 335 21.06 3.55 14.40
CA THR A 335 21.51 2.49 13.49
C THR A 335 20.51 2.19 12.40
N SER A 336 19.36 2.88 12.38
CA SER A 336 18.21 2.54 11.53
C SER A 336 17.82 1.05 11.62
N SER A 337 17.97 0.44 12.79
CA SER A 337 17.65 -0.98 13.03
C SER A 337 16.21 -1.21 13.51
N ASP A 338 15.41 -0.14 13.62
CA ASP A 338 13.98 -0.23 13.91
C ASP A 338 13.24 -0.74 12.68
N ASP A 339 12.42 -1.79 12.84
CA ASP A 339 11.56 -2.24 11.75
C ASP A 339 10.43 -1.21 11.61
N PRO A 340 10.26 -0.57 10.43
CA PRO A 340 9.22 0.42 10.26
C PRO A 340 7.82 -0.12 10.57
N ALA A 341 7.57 -1.43 10.39
CA ALA A 341 6.29 -2.05 10.69
C ALA A 341 6.01 -2.18 12.19
N GLU A 342 7.04 -2.33 13.02
CA GLU A 342 6.90 -2.50 14.48
C GLU A 342 7.00 -1.18 15.25
N ARG A 343 7.70 -0.16 14.73
CA ARG A 343 7.95 1.13 15.43
C ARG A 343 8.49 0.97 16.86
N ARG A 344 9.30 -0.06 17.10
CA ARG A 344 9.72 -0.47 18.44
C ARG A 344 10.51 0.63 19.14
N ALA A 345 11.30 1.41 18.43
CA ALA A 345 12.06 2.52 19.01
C ALA A 345 11.14 3.55 19.68
N ARG A 346 10.01 3.89 19.04
CA ARG A 346 9.02 4.84 19.54
C ARG A 346 8.37 4.35 20.83
N ASP A 347 7.92 3.11 20.83
CA ASP A 347 7.23 2.49 21.97
C ASP A 347 8.18 2.38 23.18
N LEU A 348 9.45 2.01 22.95
CA LEU A 348 10.49 2.02 23.98
C LEU A 348 10.75 3.43 24.53
N ALA A 349 10.83 4.44 23.67
CA ALA A 349 11.06 5.84 24.05
C ALA A 349 9.90 6.40 24.89
N VAL A 350 8.65 6.18 24.47
CA VAL A 350 7.45 6.59 25.20
C VAL A 350 7.44 5.94 26.59
N ARG A 351 7.63 4.63 26.69
CA ARG A 351 7.65 3.92 27.98
C ARG A 351 8.78 4.40 28.90
N ALA A 352 9.94 4.74 28.33
CA ALA A 352 11.03 5.33 29.10
C ALA A 352 10.65 6.70 29.68
N ALA A 353 10.04 7.56 28.85
CA ALA A 353 9.61 8.90 29.22
C ALA A 353 8.47 8.90 30.26
N GLU A 354 7.50 7.99 30.13
CA GLU A 354 6.40 7.86 31.09
C GLU A 354 6.87 7.36 32.46
N LYS A 355 7.77 6.37 32.48
CA LYS A 355 8.29 5.82 33.75
C LYS A 355 9.17 6.81 34.52
N ALA A 356 10.00 7.57 33.82
CA ALA A 356 10.92 8.53 34.44
C ALA A 356 11.18 9.71 33.49
N PRO A 357 10.34 10.75 33.53
CA PRO A 357 10.43 11.86 32.60
C PRO A 357 11.73 12.65 32.82
N THR A 358 12.46 12.84 31.73
CA THR A 358 13.62 13.73 31.61
C THR A 358 13.47 14.49 30.30
N VAL A 359 14.14 15.64 30.15
CA VAL A 359 14.09 16.41 28.90
C VAL A 359 14.43 15.50 27.71
N GLN A 360 15.57 14.82 27.77
CA GLN A 360 16.05 13.91 26.72
C GLN A 360 15.08 12.77 26.37
N ARG A 361 14.40 12.16 27.35
CA ARG A 361 13.43 11.09 27.08
C ARG A 361 12.15 11.63 26.45
N CYS A 362 11.67 12.78 26.93
CA CYS A 362 10.49 13.43 26.35
C CYS A 362 10.78 13.86 24.90
N LEU A 363 11.96 14.43 24.62
CA LEU A 363 12.35 14.79 23.26
C LEU A 363 12.46 13.56 22.36
N LEU A 364 13.12 12.48 22.81
CA LEU A 364 13.19 11.23 22.03
C LEU A 364 11.80 10.64 21.74
N ALA A 365 10.87 10.67 22.70
CA ALA A 365 9.49 10.23 22.48
C ALA A 365 8.72 11.15 21.52
N GLY A 366 9.01 12.45 21.55
CA GLY A 366 8.45 13.44 20.64
C GLY A 366 8.94 13.29 19.19
N ASP A 367 10.25 13.11 19.01
CA ASP A 367 10.91 12.93 17.70
C ASP A 367 10.40 11.68 16.97
N LEU A 368 10.00 10.66 17.73
CA LEU A 368 9.50 9.40 17.20
C LEU A 368 7.96 9.35 17.10
N ALA A 369 7.25 10.43 17.46
CA ALA A 369 5.78 10.46 17.46
C ALA A 369 5.17 10.32 16.05
N GLU A 370 4.00 9.69 15.95
CA GLU A 370 3.38 9.38 14.64
C GLU A 370 2.80 10.63 13.95
N ASN A 371 2.41 11.63 14.75
CA ASN A 371 1.85 12.86 14.23
C ASN A 371 2.30 14.07 15.04
N ARG A 372 2.06 15.24 14.44
CA ARG A 372 2.45 16.52 15.00
C ARG A 372 1.84 16.79 16.38
N ASN A 373 0.58 16.44 16.61
CA ASN A 373 -0.08 16.74 17.88
C ASN A 373 0.56 15.94 19.03
N GLN A 374 0.91 14.67 18.79
CA GLN A 374 1.64 13.86 19.75
C GLN A 374 3.06 14.40 20.00
N HIS A 375 3.76 14.83 18.94
CA HIS A 375 5.04 15.49 19.09
C HIS A 375 4.93 16.73 19.99
N ALA A 376 3.91 17.58 19.80
CA ALA A 376 3.67 18.76 20.63
C ALA A 376 3.50 18.40 22.12
N ILE A 377 2.74 17.35 22.44
CA ILE A 377 2.48 16.93 23.83
C ILE A 377 3.79 16.55 24.53
N TRP A 378 4.67 15.80 23.86
CA TRP A 378 5.95 15.40 24.43
C TRP A 378 6.92 16.57 24.57
N LEU A 379 6.92 17.47 23.59
CA LEU A 379 7.70 18.70 23.63
C LEU A 379 7.26 19.63 24.78
N ASP A 380 5.96 19.82 24.98
CA ASP A 380 5.41 20.60 26.09
C ASP A 380 5.87 20.03 27.44
N LYS A 381 5.86 18.69 27.59
CA LYS A 381 6.39 18.02 28.79
C LYS A 381 7.90 18.29 28.98
N ALA A 382 8.69 18.27 27.91
CA ALA A 382 10.12 18.56 27.97
C ALA A 382 10.39 20.00 28.43
N GLU A 383 9.69 20.98 27.85
CA GLU A 383 9.82 22.39 28.24
C GLU A 383 9.32 22.66 29.67
N ASP A 384 8.28 21.96 30.11
CA ASP A 384 7.80 22.00 31.47
C ASP A 384 8.88 21.56 32.47
N LEU A 385 9.66 20.52 32.15
CA LEU A 385 10.79 20.07 32.96
C LEU A 385 11.89 21.13 33.01
N VAL A 386 12.22 21.73 31.87
CA VAL A 386 13.19 22.85 31.79
C VAL A 386 12.74 24.03 32.65
N ARG A 387 11.46 24.41 32.59
CA ARG A 387 10.90 25.54 33.35
C ARG A 387 10.86 25.28 34.85
N LYS A 388 10.53 24.05 35.26
CA LYS A 388 10.39 23.67 36.67
C LYS A 388 11.74 23.48 37.37
N ASN A 389 12.78 23.07 36.65
CA ASN A 389 14.10 22.79 37.23
C ASN A 389 15.16 23.82 36.78
N LYS A 390 15.52 24.74 37.69
CA LYS A 390 16.53 25.78 37.43
C LYS A 390 17.94 25.22 37.22
N ASP A 391 18.21 23.98 37.63
CA ASP A 391 19.49 23.30 37.47
C ASP A 391 19.57 22.45 36.19
N THR A 392 18.55 22.54 35.31
CA THR A 392 18.57 21.86 34.00
C THR A 392 19.80 22.29 33.21
N SER A 393 20.51 21.32 32.63
CA SER A 393 21.76 21.55 31.89
C SER A 393 21.54 22.50 30.70
N LEU A 394 22.60 23.20 30.28
CA LEU A 394 22.53 24.07 29.11
C LEU A 394 22.20 23.28 27.83
N GLU A 395 22.74 22.06 27.69
CA GLU A 395 22.47 21.15 26.58
C GLU A 395 20.97 20.82 26.49
N ASP A 396 20.34 20.42 27.60
CA ASP A 396 18.91 20.12 27.64
C ASP A 396 18.02 21.33 27.29
N ARG A 397 18.43 22.55 27.70
CA ARG A 397 17.71 23.78 27.35
C ARG A 397 17.78 24.06 25.85
N ILE A 398 18.96 23.87 25.25
CA ILE A 398 19.20 24.05 23.82
C ILE A 398 18.40 23.01 23.03
N ASP A 399 18.46 21.74 23.42
CA ASP A 399 17.77 20.65 22.73
C ASP A 399 16.24 20.85 22.73
N ALA A 400 15.67 21.29 23.86
CA ALA A 400 14.24 21.62 23.93
C ALA A 400 13.85 22.79 23.00
N LEU A 401 14.69 23.82 22.90
CA LEU A 401 14.47 24.93 21.98
C LEU A 401 14.60 24.52 20.50
N ILE A 402 15.57 23.66 20.16
CA ILE A 402 15.73 23.10 18.81
C ILE A 402 14.50 22.27 18.43
N ALA A 403 14.04 21.39 19.33
CA ALA A 403 12.84 20.59 19.09
C ALA A 403 11.59 21.46 18.89
N ARG A 404 11.45 22.54 19.68
CA ARG A 404 10.38 23.53 19.49
C ARG A 404 10.49 24.29 18.17
N ALA A 405 11.69 24.68 17.76
CA ALA A 405 11.92 25.31 16.48
C ALA A 405 11.54 24.37 15.32
N ALA A 406 11.95 23.11 15.37
CA ALA A 406 11.59 22.08 14.40
C ALA A 406 10.08 21.85 14.34
N HIS A 407 9.43 21.75 15.51
CA HIS A 407 7.97 21.63 15.59
C HIS A 407 7.24 22.84 14.98
N ALA A 408 7.72 24.06 15.25
CA ALA A 408 7.14 25.29 14.69
C ALA A 408 7.34 25.37 13.17
N ARG A 409 8.50 24.95 12.64
CA ARG A 409 8.80 24.93 11.20
C ARG A 409 7.79 24.12 10.40
N GLY A 410 7.34 22.98 10.93
CA GLY A 410 6.28 22.18 10.30
C GLY A 410 4.90 22.87 10.25
N GLY A 411 4.77 24.10 10.79
CA GLY A 411 3.59 24.96 10.93
C GLY A 411 2.88 25.36 9.65
N ALA A 412 1.68 25.90 9.82
CA ALA A 412 1.05 26.71 8.78
C ALA A 412 1.93 27.90 8.39
N ASN A 413 2.67 28.45 9.36
CA ASN A 413 3.70 29.47 9.14
C ASN A 413 5.06 28.96 9.63
N TRP A 414 5.86 28.43 8.71
CA TRP A 414 7.20 27.90 9.01
C TRP A 414 8.14 28.95 9.63
N ARG A 415 7.87 30.25 9.44
CA ARG A 415 8.66 31.38 9.99
C ARG A 415 8.58 31.48 11.52
N ASP A 416 7.56 30.88 12.14
CA ASP A 416 7.41 30.88 13.59
C ASP A 416 8.55 30.13 14.31
N ALA A 417 9.37 29.39 13.57
CA ALA A 417 10.59 28.74 14.06
C ALA A 417 11.76 29.70 14.33
N VAL A 418 11.82 30.84 13.63
CA VAL A 418 12.96 31.78 13.67
C VAL A 418 13.30 32.24 15.10
N PRO A 419 12.33 32.71 15.93
CA PRO A 419 12.64 33.20 17.28
C PRO A 419 13.22 32.12 18.21
N TYR A 420 12.96 30.84 17.94
CA TYR A 420 13.51 29.73 18.72
C TYR A 420 14.95 29.44 18.31
N PHE A 421 15.26 29.45 17.01
CA PHE A 421 16.64 29.33 16.55
C PHE A 421 17.49 30.52 17.00
N ASP A 422 16.96 31.75 16.98
CA ASP A 422 17.65 32.93 17.53
C ASP A 422 18.02 32.74 19.01
N LYS A 423 17.11 32.19 19.82
CA LYS A 423 17.39 31.87 21.23
C LYS A 423 18.48 30.82 21.38
N VAL A 424 18.46 29.76 20.55
CA VAL A 424 19.52 28.74 20.55
C VAL A 424 20.86 29.38 20.21
N LEU A 425 20.93 30.17 19.14
CA LEU A 425 22.15 30.79 18.67
C LEU A 425 22.66 31.92 19.59
N ALA A 426 21.79 32.48 20.45
CA ALA A 426 22.20 33.37 21.52
C ALA A 426 22.86 32.62 22.70
N LEU A 427 22.44 31.37 22.97
CA LEU A 427 23.02 30.51 24.01
C LEU A 427 24.28 29.80 23.53
N ASP A 428 24.27 29.33 22.29
CA ASP A 428 25.36 28.64 21.62
C ASP A 428 25.45 29.09 20.14
N PRO A 429 26.22 30.15 19.85
CA PRO A 429 26.41 30.64 18.49
C PRO A 429 27.03 29.62 17.53
N ASP A 430 27.69 28.59 18.07
CA ASP A 430 28.42 27.57 17.32
C ASP A 430 27.59 26.31 17.04
N ASN A 431 26.33 26.29 17.48
CA ASN A 431 25.44 25.16 17.30
C ASN A 431 25.20 24.90 15.81
N VAL A 432 25.85 23.88 15.25
CA VAL A 432 25.80 23.58 13.81
C VAL A 432 24.38 23.24 13.34
N PRO A 433 23.62 22.33 14.02
CA PRO A 433 22.24 22.04 13.64
C PRO A 433 21.34 23.28 13.61
N ALA A 434 21.40 24.15 14.63
CA ALA A 434 20.59 25.35 14.68
C ALA A 434 20.98 26.37 13.60
N ASN A 435 22.28 26.57 13.34
CA ASN A 435 22.73 27.47 12.26
C ASN A 435 22.22 27.00 10.90
N LEU A 436 22.31 25.69 10.60
CA LEU A 436 21.82 25.12 9.34
C LEU A 436 20.31 25.27 9.18
N ALA A 437 19.54 24.86 10.19
CA ALA A 437 18.09 24.98 10.15
C ALA A 437 17.65 26.45 10.04
N HIS A 438 18.36 27.37 10.69
CA HIS A 438 18.08 28.80 10.59
C HIS A 438 18.38 29.35 9.19
N VAL A 439 19.52 28.98 8.59
CA VAL A 439 19.88 29.34 7.20
C VAL A 439 18.83 28.82 6.21
N GLU A 440 18.37 27.58 6.35
CA GLU A 440 17.35 27.00 5.48
C GLU A 440 16.05 27.82 5.49
N LEU A 441 15.60 28.30 6.65
CA LEU A 441 14.41 29.16 6.75
C LEU A 441 14.58 30.46 5.95
N PHE A 442 15.74 31.09 6.00
CA PHE A 442 16.00 32.31 5.22
C PHE A 442 16.11 32.03 3.72
N SER A 443 16.67 30.87 3.34
CA SER A 443 16.68 30.42 1.95
C SER A 443 15.27 30.18 1.41
N GLU A 444 14.40 29.50 2.18
CA GLU A 444 12.98 29.31 1.86
C GLU A 444 12.19 30.63 1.84
N ALA A 445 12.62 31.63 2.61
CA ALA A 445 12.08 32.99 2.56
C ALA A 445 12.40 33.74 1.25
N GLY A 446 13.29 33.19 0.41
CA GLY A 446 13.87 33.89 -0.73
C GLY A 446 15.02 34.84 -0.36
N LEU A 447 15.43 34.90 0.91
CA LEU A 447 16.50 35.77 1.41
C LEU A 447 17.88 35.10 1.26
N ARG A 448 18.21 34.68 0.03
CA ARG A 448 19.38 33.83 -0.26
C ARG A 448 20.72 34.47 0.13
N GLU A 449 20.89 35.78 -0.09
CA GLU A 449 22.12 36.49 0.32
C GLU A 449 22.27 36.58 1.85
N THR A 450 21.16 36.81 2.56
CA THR A 450 21.15 36.80 4.03
C THR A 450 21.50 35.41 4.56
N ALA A 451 20.89 34.36 3.98
CA ALA A 451 21.18 32.97 4.33
C ALA A 451 22.66 32.63 4.09
N LEU A 452 23.24 33.04 2.96
CA LEU A 452 24.66 32.87 2.67
C LEU A 452 25.54 33.60 3.69
N SER A 453 25.24 34.85 4.04
CA SER A 453 25.99 35.62 5.03
C SER A 453 25.93 34.99 6.43
N MET A 454 24.76 34.50 6.84
CA MET A 454 24.60 33.75 8.10
C MET A 454 25.46 32.49 8.11
N LEU A 455 25.45 31.76 7.00
CA LEU A 455 26.21 30.53 6.84
C LEU A 455 27.72 30.77 6.80
N GLN A 456 28.18 31.85 6.16
CA GLN A 456 29.57 32.28 6.18
C GLN A 456 30.03 32.63 7.61
N ARG A 457 29.24 33.39 8.38
CA ARG A 457 29.54 33.67 9.79
C ARG A 457 29.63 32.41 10.64
N ALA A 458 28.74 31.44 10.43
CA ALA A 458 28.82 30.15 11.11
C ALA A 458 30.08 29.37 10.71
N LEU A 459 30.45 29.41 9.43
CA LEU A 459 31.65 28.78 8.90
C LEU A 459 32.94 29.47 9.38
N ASP A 460 32.96 30.78 9.59
CA ASP A 460 34.10 31.51 10.15
C ASP A 460 34.41 31.04 11.57
N ARG A 461 33.36 30.75 12.37
CA ARG A 461 33.49 30.17 13.70
C ARG A 461 33.89 28.69 13.65
N ARG A 462 33.37 27.93 12.67
CA ARG A 462 33.61 26.49 12.52
C ARG A 462 34.13 26.13 11.11
N PRO A 463 35.38 26.50 10.77
CA PRO A 463 35.88 26.45 9.38
C PRO A 463 36.06 25.04 8.81
N ARG A 464 35.99 24.02 9.65
CA ARG A 464 36.17 22.60 9.28
C ARG A 464 34.89 21.77 9.47
N SER A 465 33.75 22.40 9.77
CA SER A 465 32.48 21.69 9.82
C SER A 465 32.05 21.22 8.43
N VAL A 466 31.98 19.90 8.25
CA VAL A 466 31.59 19.27 6.98
C VAL A 466 30.17 19.68 6.57
N ALA A 467 29.24 19.72 7.53
CA ALA A 467 27.86 20.10 7.27
C ALA A 467 27.71 21.57 6.82
N LEU A 468 28.43 22.51 7.46
CA LEU A 468 28.40 23.93 7.07
C LEU A 468 29.08 24.15 5.72
N LEU A 469 30.22 23.50 5.46
CA LEU A 469 30.91 23.57 4.15
C LEU A 469 30.02 23.05 3.01
N ARG A 470 29.29 21.96 3.24
CA ARG A 470 28.34 21.39 2.27
C ARG A 470 27.20 22.38 1.99
N ALA A 471 26.56 22.89 3.03
CA ALA A 471 25.48 23.86 2.87
C ALA A 471 25.98 25.15 2.18
N ASN A 472 27.19 25.61 2.49
CA ASN A 472 27.75 26.83 1.92
C ASN A 472 28.06 26.67 0.43
N THR A 473 28.59 25.50 0.07
CA THR A 473 28.77 25.11 -1.34
C THR A 473 27.43 25.15 -2.10
N ALA A 474 26.38 24.56 -1.54
CA ALA A 474 25.06 24.55 -2.17
C ALA A 474 24.48 25.97 -2.32
N ALA A 475 24.54 26.79 -1.27
CA ALA A 475 24.04 28.17 -1.30
C ALA A 475 24.79 29.05 -2.32
N LEU A 476 26.12 28.92 -2.40
CA LEU A 476 26.93 29.66 -3.39
C LEU A 476 26.61 29.24 -4.83
N ARG A 477 26.35 27.94 -5.05
CA ARG A 477 25.91 27.42 -6.35
C ARG A 477 24.56 28.01 -6.75
N ASP A 478 23.60 28.05 -5.83
CA ASP A 478 22.24 28.54 -6.10
C ASP A 478 22.19 30.07 -6.36
N LEU A 479 23.26 30.79 -5.99
CA LEU A 479 23.50 32.21 -6.27
C LEU A 479 24.44 32.45 -7.46
N ASP A 480 24.88 31.39 -8.15
CA ASP A 480 25.85 31.45 -9.26
C ASP A 480 27.20 32.12 -8.90
N ARG A 481 27.61 32.05 -7.62
CA ARG A 481 28.89 32.57 -7.12
C ARG A 481 30.01 31.54 -7.29
N VAL A 482 30.29 31.20 -8.55
CA VAL A 482 31.12 30.05 -8.94
C VAL A 482 32.51 30.05 -8.29
N SER A 483 33.20 31.19 -8.23
CA SER A 483 34.59 31.22 -7.70
C SER A 483 34.65 30.86 -6.21
N GLU A 484 33.76 31.43 -5.40
CA GLU A 484 33.70 31.16 -3.96
C GLU A 484 33.20 29.74 -3.68
N MET A 485 32.23 29.28 -4.48
CA MET A 485 31.76 27.90 -4.41
C MET A 485 32.91 26.92 -4.62
N GLU A 486 33.79 27.16 -5.60
CA GLU A 486 34.93 26.27 -5.89
C GLU A 486 35.91 26.19 -4.72
N GLU A 487 36.18 27.31 -4.04
CA GLU A 487 37.04 27.39 -2.86
C GLU A 487 36.45 26.62 -1.67
N THR A 488 35.19 26.90 -1.31
CA THR A 488 34.50 26.20 -0.23
C THR A 488 34.41 24.70 -0.52
N ALA A 489 34.06 24.32 -1.74
CA ALA A 489 33.93 22.92 -2.09
C ALA A 489 35.30 22.21 -2.21
N ALA A 490 36.40 22.93 -2.46
CA ALA A 490 37.74 22.36 -2.33
C ALA A 490 38.07 22.05 -0.86
N ARG A 491 37.71 22.93 0.08
CA ARG A 491 37.82 22.67 1.53
C ARG A 491 36.92 21.51 1.97
N TYR A 492 35.70 21.42 1.47
CA TYR A 492 34.81 20.28 1.71
C TYR A 492 35.43 18.95 1.23
N ALA A 493 35.97 18.94 0.01
CA ALA A 493 36.51 17.75 -0.62
C ALA A 493 37.77 17.17 0.06
N THR A 494 38.45 17.92 0.94
CA THR A 494 39.54 17.40 1.78
C THR A 494 39.04 16.69 3.04
N LEU A 495 37.79 16.94 3.45
CA LEU A 495 37.16 16.35 4.64
C LEU A 495 36.13 15.27 4.30
N ARG A 496 35.52 15.34 3.10
CA ARG A 496 34.55 14.38 2.58
C ARG A 496 34.92 13.96 1.16
N TYR A 497 35.84 13.01 1.08
CA TYR A 497 36.49 12.60 -0.16
C TYR A 497 35.58 11.78 -1.09
N ASP A 498 34.71 10.99 -0.47
CA ASP A 498 33.86 9.93 -1.00
C ASP A 498 32.39 10.34 -1.21
N ASP A 499 32.07 11.64 -1.14
CA ASP A 499 30.72 12.14 -1.42
C ASP A 499 30.37 12.04 -2.91
N THR A 500 29.63 11.00 -3.27
CA THR A 500 29.20 10.70 -4.63
C THR A 500 28.41 11.84 -5.28
N GLN A 501 27.57 12.56 -4.54
CA GLN A 501 26.75 13.64 -5.10
C GLN A 501 27.65 14.81 -5.49
N MET A 502 28.52 15.23 -4.57
CA MET A 502 29.48 16.31 -4.83
C MET A 502 30.42 15.96 -6.00
N LEU A 503 30.89 14.72 -6.09
CA LEU A 503 31.72 14.26 -7.21
C LEU A 503 30.95 14.35 -8.54
N THR A 504 29.68 13.98 -8.55
CA THR A 504 28.80 14.08 -9.73
C THR A 504 28.62 15.54 -10.16
N ASP A 505 28.28 16.43 -9.22
CA ASP A 505 28.13 17.87 -9.49
C ASP A 505 29.41 18.49 -10.08
N ARG A 506 30.59 18.08 -9.60
CA ARG A 506 31.87 18.56 -10.14
C ARG A 506 32.17 18.03 -11.54
N ILE A 507 31.78 16.80 -11.85
CA ILE A 507 31.88 16.26 -13.20
C ILE A 507 31.03 17.12 -14.13
N GLU A 508 29.76 17.36 -13.79
CA GLU A 508 28.83 18.17 -14.58
C GLU A 508 29.34 19.60 -14.79
N LEU A 509 29.83 20.26 -13.73
CA LEU A 509 30.41 21.59 -13.84
C LEU A 509 31.66 21.62 -14.74
N ALA A 510 32.54 20.63 -14.62
CA ALA A 510 33.73 20.54 -15.46
C ALA A 510 33.38 20.33 -16.94
N LEU A 511 32.32 19.55 -17.22
CA LEU A 511 31.77 19.40 -18.57
C LEU A 511 31.20 20.71 -19.09
N ALA A 512 30.42 21.44 -18.29
CA ALA A 512 29.84 22.73 -18.66
C ALA A 512 30.94 23.78 -18.97
N LYS A 513 32.03 23.78 -18.19
CA LYS A 513 33.22 24.62 -18.43
C LYS A 513 34.12 24.14 -19.57
N ARG A 514 33.75 23.04 -20.25
CA ARG A 514 34.56 22.39 -21.31
C ARG A 514 35.99 22.09 -20.87
N ASN A 515 36.16 21.64 -19.62
CA ASN A 515 37.47 21.28 -19.05
C ASN A 515 37.61 19.75 -18.93
N PRO A 516 38.07 19.06 -20.00
CA PRO A 516 38.13 17.60 -20.04
C PRO A 516 39.10 17.01 -19.02
N ALA A 517 40.21 17.70 -18.73
CA ALA A 517 41.20 17.23 -17.75
C ALA A 517 40.59 17.19 -16.33
N LEU A 518 39.85 18.24 -15.97
CA LEU A 518 39.19 18.31 -14.68
C LEU A 518 38.04 17.31 -14.57
N ALA A 519 37.24 17.15 -15.64
CA ALA A 519 36.16 16.16 -15.68
C ALA A 519 36.71 14.73 -15.48
N ASN A 520 37.77 14.35 -16.21
CA ASN A 520 38.40 13.03 -16.08
C ASN A 520 38.91 12.76 -14.66
N ARG A 521 39.55 13.76 -14.02
CA ARG A 521 40.02 13.62 -12.64
C ARG A 521 38.88 13.30 -11.66
N TRP A 522 37.72 13.96 -11.81
CA TRP A 522 36.58 13.70 -10.94
C TRP A 522 35.89 12.37 -11.24
N ILE A 523 35.83 11.98 -12.53
CA ILE A 523 35.36 10.65 -12.93
C ILE A 523 36.24 9.55 -12.32
N GLU A 524 37.56 9.67 -12.41
CA GLU A 524 38.50 8.71 -11.82
C GLU A 524 38.30 8.59 -10.31
N ARG A 525 38.21 9.71 -9.60
CA ARG A 525 37.93 9.72 -8.16
C ARG A 525 36.58 9.09 -7.79
N LEU A 526 35.53 9.33 -8.59
CA LEU A 526 34.22 8.70 -8.41
C LEU A 526 34.33 7.17 -8.52
N LEU A 527 35.05 6.69 -9.53
CA LEU A 527 35.27 5.26 -9.77
C LEU A 527 36.27 4.63 -8.78
N GLU A 528 37.16 5.39 -8.15
CA GLU A 528 38.04 4.90 -7.08
C GLU A 528 37.30 4.71 -5.74
N THR A 529 36.40 5.64 -5.43
CA THR A 529 35.63 5.67 -4.17
C THR A 529 34.41 4.76 -4.16
N ASN A 530 33.81 4.57 -5.34
CA ASN A 530 32.66 3.70 -5.59
C ASN A 530 32.87 2.91 -6.89
N PRO A 531 33.86 2.00 -6.94
CA PRO A 531 34.17 1.23 -8.16
C PRO A 531 33.05 0.29 -8.62
N ASP A 532 32.04 0.13 -7.78
CA ASP A 532 31.14 -1.03 -7.78
C ASP A 532 29.66 -0.62 -7.73
N SER A 533 29.40 0.66 -7.94
CA SER A 533 28.05 1.19 -8.09
C SER A 533 27.68 1.30 -9.57
N GLY A 534 26.63 0.61 -9.97
CA GLY A 534 26.02 0.79 -11.30
C GLY A 534 25.68 2.26 -11.57
N ARG A 535 25.28 3.02 -10.54
CA ARG A 535 25.04 4.47 -10.64
C ARG A 535 26.33 5.24 -10.94
N SER A 536 27.41 5.01 -10.19
CA SER A 536 28.70 5.67 -10.44
C SER A 536 29.27 5.33 -11.82
N LEU A 537 29.15 4.07 -12.25
CA LEU A 537 29.54 3.64 -13.59
C LEU A 537 28.69 4.31 -14.67
N ALA A 538 27.38 4.41 -14.49
CA ALA A 538 26.50 5.10 -15.42
C ALA A 538 26.80 6.61 -15.51
N THR A 539 27.03 7.29 -14.39
CA THR A 539 27.45 8.70 -14.35
C THR A 539 28.77 8.91 -15.09
N ALA A 540 29.79 8.09 -14.80
CA ALA A 540 31.07 8.14 -15.48
C ALA A 540 30.94 7.92 -16.99
N ALA A 541 30.16 6.92 -17.40
CA ALA A 541 29.93 6.62 -18.81
C ALA A 541 29.24 7.77 -19.54
N LYS A 542 28.17 8.36 -18.98
CA LYS A 542 27.50 9.54 -19.53
C LYS A 542 28.44 10.74 -19.65
N ALA A 543 29.31 10.93 -18.67
CA ALA A 543 30.32 11.99 -18.73
C ALA A 543 31.34 11.76 -19.84
N TYR A 544 31.79 10.52 -20.06
CA TYR A 544 32.65 10.19 -21.20
C TYR A 544 31.97 10.44 -22.56
N VAL A 545 30.65 10.22 -22.66
CA VAL A 545 29.86 10.60 -23.86
C VAL A 545 29.93 12.10 -24.10
N ALA A 546 29.68 12.91 -23.06
CA ALA A 546 29.75 14.37 -23.16
C ALA A 546 31.16 14.89 -23.51
N LEU A 547 32.21 14.16 -23.12
CA LEU A 547 33.60 14.46 -23.50
C LEU A 547 33.97 14.00 -24.93
N GLY A 548 33.09 13.26 -25.61
CA GLY A 548 33.39 12.64 -26.90
C GLY A 548 34.28 11.40 -26.83
N ASP A 549 34.60 10.89 -25.64
CA ASP A 549 35.39 9.67 -25.42
C ASP A 549 34.50 8.43 -25.47
N ARG A 550 33.97 8.16 -26.67
CA ARG A 550 33.05 7.06 -26.94
C ARG A 550 33.60 5.67 -26.56
N PRO A 551 34.88 5.33 -26.82
CA PRO A 551 35.43 4.04 -26.41
C PRO A 551 35.38 3.83 -24.89
N LYS A 552 35.73 4.84 -24.08
CA LYS A 552 35.61 4.75 -22.62
C LYS A 552 34.17 4.68 -22.15
N ALA A 553 33.26 5.42 -22.77
CA ALA A 553 31.84 5.35 -22.47
C ALA A 553 31.30 3.91 -22.66
N ILE A 554 31.58 3.30 -23.81
CA ILE A 554 31.17 1.92 -24.11
C ILE A 554 31.79 0.92 -23.12
N ALA A 555 33.10 1.03 -22.84
CA ALA A 555 33.77 0.16 -21.89
C ALA A 555 33.18 0.28 -20.47
N THR A 556 32.85 1.49 -20.04
CA THR A 556 32.28 1.76 -18.71
C THR A 556 30.84 1.26 -18.61
N PHE A 557 30.01 1.46 -19.64
CA PHE A 557 28.66 0.87 -19.69
C PHE A 557 28.70 -0.66 -19.71
N ARG A 558 29.64 -1.28 -20.43
CA ARG A 558 29.82 -2.74 -20.41
C ARG A 558 30.21 -3.25 -19.03
N ARG A 559 31.12 -2.57 -18.33
CA ARG A 559 31.46 -2.90 -16.94
C ARG A 559 30.25 -2.81 -16.00
N SER A 560 29.35 -1.85 -16.22
CA SER A 560 28.06 -1.79 -15.49
C SER A 560 27.16 -2.99 -15.80
N LEU A 561 27.08 -3.38 -17.08
CA LEU A 561 26.31 -4.55 -17.51
C LEU A 561 26.94 -5.89 -17.09
N ASP A 562 28.24 -5.95 -16.81
CA ASP A 562 28.87 -7.15 -16.24
C ASP A 562 28.40 -7.40 -14.80
N LEU A 563 28.03 -6.34 -14.07
CA LEU A 563 27.41 -6.44 -12.75
C LEU A 563 25.91 -6.74 -12.85
N ALA A 564 25.19 -5.99 -13.69
CA ALA A 564 23.74 -6.12 -13.90
C ALA A 564 23.40 -6.19 -15.41
N PRO A 565 23.44 -7.38 -16.03
CA PRO A 565 23.20 -7.55 -17.46
C PRO A 565 21.80 -7.12 -17.94
N GLU A 566 20.86 -7.04 -17.01
CA GLU A 566 19.46 -6.73 -17.23
C GLU A 566 19.09 -5.28 -16.86
N ASP A 567 20.07 -4.40 -16.62
CA ASP A 567 19.81 -2.99 -16.30
C ASP A 567 19.34 -2.19 -17.52
N VAL A 568 18.02 -1.98 -17.62
CA VAL A 568 17.37 -1.29 -18.75
C VAL A 568 17.92 0.12 -18.98
N ALA A 569 18.17 0.88 -17.91
CA ALA A 569 18.70 2.25 -18.02
C ALA A 569 20.10 2.28 -18.67
N THR A 570 20.98 1.36 -18.26
CA THR A 570 22.31 1.20 -18.87
C THR A 570 22.21 0.70 -20.31
N LEU A 571 21.33 -0.26 -20.61
CA LEU A 571 21.12 -0.76 -21.97
C LEU A 571 20.66 0.35 -22.92
N ARG A 572 19.69 1.18 -22.50
CA ARG A 572 19.22 2.35 -23.25
C ARG A 572 20.33 3.36 -23.49
N SER A 573 21.04 3.75 -22.43
CA SER A 573 22.13 4.72 -22.53
C SER A 573 23.23 4.23 -23.48
N LEU A 574 23.56 2.93 -23.45
CA LEU A 574 24.53 2.34 -24.37
C LEU A 574 24.00 2.27 -25.81
N ALA A 575 22.70 2.02 -26.01
CA ALA A 575 22.06 2.06 -27.32
C ALA A 575 22.16 3.46 -27.94
N ASP A 576 21.91 4.52 -27.17
CA ASP A 576 22.05 5.91 -27.62
C ASP A 576 23.49 6.22 -28.07
N VAL A 577 24.49 5.69 -27.36
CA VAL A 577 25.92 5.82 -27.75
C VAL A 577 26.23 5.07 -29.04
N TYR A 578 25.55 3.96 -29.33
CA TYR A 578 25.65 3.28 -30.62
C TYR A 578 24.96 4.06 -31.74
N ALA A 579 23.81 4.67 -31.46
CA ALA A 579 23.05 5.51 -32.38
C ALA A 579 23.90 6.69 -32.89
N VAL A 580 24.51 7.45 -31.97
CA VAL A 580 25.38 8.60 -32.29
C VAL A 580 26.56 8.20 -33.18
N GLY A 581 27.04 6.95 -33.05
CA GLY A 581 28.14 6.44 -33.85
C GLY A 581 27.76 5.73 -35.15
N GLY A 582 26.49 5.77 -35.54
CA GLY A 582 25.99 5.12 -36.76
C GLY A 582 25.97 3.58 -36.70
N GLN A 583 26.03 2.98 -35.50
CA GLN A 583 26.01 1.53 -35.31
C GLN A 583 24.58 1.04 -35.03
N THR A 584 23.70 1.20 -36.03
CA THR A 584 22.26 0.92 -35.93
C THR A 584 21.96 -0.52 -35.52
N ASP A 585 22.73 -1.50 -35.99
CA ASP A 585 22.51 -2.91 -35.63
C ASP A 585 22.71 -3.18 -34.13
N GLU A 586 23.77 -2.62 -33.52
CA GLU A 586 24.01 -2.74 -32.08
C GLU A 586 22.98 -1.96 -31.26
N GLN A 587 22.58 -0.77 -31.75
CA GLN A 587 21.51 0.00 -31.12
C GLN A 587 20.20 -0.81 -31.11
N LEU A 588 19.76 -1.32 -32.25
CA LEU A 588 18.53 -2.11 -32.35
C LEU A 588 18.60 -3.38 -31.52
N ARG A 589 19.77 -4.05 -31.47
CA ARG A 589 19.98 -5.23 -30.61
C ARG A 589 19.75 -4.90 -29.14
N LEU A 590 20.26 -3.76 -28.66
CA LEU A 590 20.07 -3.34 -27.27
C LEU A 590 18.64 -2.87 -26.99
N LEU A 591 18.03 -2.09 -27.89
CA LEU A 591 16.65 -1.64 -27.74
C LEU A 591 15.65 -2.81 -27.76
N LYS A 592 15.92 -3.86 -28.55
CA LYS A 592 15.14 -5.11 -28.51
C LYS A 592 15.29 -5.82 -27.16
N LYS A 593 16.51 -5.90 -26.62
CA LYS A 593 16.73 -6.44 -25.27
C LYS A 593 16.01 -5.59 -24.20
N VAL A 594 15.94 -4.27 -24.38
CA VAL A 594 15.14 -3.39 -23.50
C VAL A 594 13.65 -3.78 -23.58
N LEU A 595 13.10 -3.99 -24.77
CA LEU A 595 11.69 -4.39 -24.95
C LEU A 595 11.41 -5.82 -24.47
N GLU A 596 12.39 -6.73 -24.48
CA GLU A 596 12.28 -8.05 -23.84
C GLU A 596 12.17 -7.95 -22.32
N LEU A 597 12.89 -7.01 -21.71
CA LEU A 597 12.91 -6.80 -20.25
C LEU A 597 11.75 -5.93 -19.77
N LYS A 598 11.41 -4.89 -20.54
CA LYS A 598 10.37 -3.91 -20.22
C LYS A 598 9.56 -3.54 -21.47
N PRO A 599 8.57 -4.37 -21.86
CA PRO A 599 7.74 -4.15 -23.06
C PRO A 599 6.97 -2.82 -23.10
N GLN A 600 6.77 -2.20 -21.93
CA GLN A 600 5.95 -1.01 -21.75
C GLN A 600 6.66 0.29 -22.16
N GLU A 601 7.98 0.25 -22.40
CA GLU A 601 8.78 1.40 -22.85
C GLU A 601 8.27 1.93 -24.20
N LYS A 602 7.34 2.89 -24.14
CA LYS A 602 6.59 3.41 -25.30
C LYS A 602 7.51 4.00 -26.36
N ASP A 603 8.43 4.85 -25.94
CA ASP A 603 9.38 5.55 -26.81
C ASP A 603 10.34 4.58 -27.51
N VAL A 604 10.87 3.59 -26.79
CA VAL A 604 11.71 2.52 -27.37
C VAL A 604 10.92 1.72 -28.41
N ARG A 605 9.67 1.40 -28.10
CA ARG A 605 8.78 0.63 -28.97
C ARG A 605 8.41 1.39 -30.25
N GLU A 606 8.08 2.68 -30.14
CA GLU A 606 7.83 3.56 -31.28
C GLU A 606 9.09 3.71 -32.15
N TYR A 607 10.26 3.89 -31.52
CA TYR A 607 11.53 3.99 -32.24
C TYR A 607 11.86 2.72 -33.03
N VAL A 608 11.77 1.54 -32.39
CA VAL A 608 12.01 0.26 -33.06
C VAL A 608 11.00 0.05 -34.19
N ALA A 609 9.71 0.35 -33.97
CA ALA A 609 8.67 0.22 -34.99
C ALA A 609 8.82 1.18 -36.17
N HIS A 610 9.39 2.37 -35.96
CA HIS A 610 9.68 3.33 -37.02
C HIS A 610 10.93 2.95 -37.83
N THR A 611 11.93 2.37 -37.16
CA THR A 611 13.21 1.98 -37.77
C THR A 611 13.09 0.67 -38.55
N GLU A 612 12.25 -0.25 -38.08
CA GLU A 612 11.92 -1.50 -38.77
C GLU A 612 10.71 -1.32 -39.72
N PRO A 613 10.55 -2.18 -40.75
CA PRO A 613 9.41 -2.09 -41.67
C PRO A 613 8.07 -2.17 -40.93
N ALA A 614 7.12 -1.30 -41.28
CA ALA A 614 5.81 -1.21 -40.63
C ALA A 614 5.09 -2.58 -40.59
N ARG A 615 4.94 -3.12 -39.39
CA ARG A 615 4.09 -4.27 -39.08
C ARG A 615 2.98 -3.81 -38.14
N PRO A 616 1.70 -4.14 -38.40
CA PRO A 616 0.64 -3.90 -37.43
C PRO A 616 1.00 -4.58 -36.11
N ARG A 617 0.68 -3.96 -34.98
CA ARG A 617 0.92 -4.57 -33.67
C ARG A 617 0.13 -5.88 -33.56
N ALA A 618 0.66 -6.82 -32.78
CA ALA A 618 0.09 -8.16 -32.63
C ALA A 618 -1.35 -8.15 -32.07
N ASP A 619 -1.78 -7.09 -31.41
CA ASP A 619 -3.14 -6.89 -30.91
C ASP A 619 -4.07 -6.23 -31.96
N GLU A 620 -3.58 -5.26 -32.73
CA GLU A 620 -4.36 -4.51 -33.73
C GLU A 620 -4.76 -5.38 -34.94
N VAL A 621 -4.05 -6.48 -35.22
CA VAL A 621 -4.40 -7.41 -36.32
C VAL A 621 -5.78 -8.06 -36.18
N TYR A 622 -6.35 -8.08 -34.96
CA TYR A 622 -7.68 -8.64 -34.72
C TYR A 622 -8.82 -7.64 -35.01
N ALA A 623 -8.51 -6.35 -35.19
CA ALA A 623 -9.50 -5.34 -35.50
C ALA A 623 -10.24 -5.66 -36.81
N ARG A 624 -11.56 -5.54 -36.77
CA ARG A 624 -12.43 -5.78 -37.92
C ARG A 624 -12.39 -4.58 -38.88
N PRO A 625 -12.12 -4.79 -40.17
CA PRO A 625 -12.11 -3.70 -41.13
C PRO A 625 -13.52 -3.15 -41.36
N SER A 626 -13.63 -1.86 -41.67
CA SER A 626 -14.93 -1.19 -41.86
C SER A 626 -15.81 -1.81 -42.94
N ALA A 627 -15.20 -2.35 -43.99
CA ALA A 627 -15.92 -3.07 -45.04
C ALA A 627 -16.68 -4.31 -44.53
N GLU A 628 -16.29 -4.92 -43.40
CA GLU A 628 -17.01 -6.04 -42.80
C GLU A 628 -18.23 -5.58 -42.02
N PHE A 629 -18.05 -4.66 -41.05
CA PHE A 629 -19.16 -4.25 -40.19
C PHE A 629 -20.17 -3.32 -40.89
N LEU A 630 -19.75 -2.54 -41.89
CA LEU A 630 -20.67 -1.66 -42.64
C LEU A 630 -21.68 -2.47 -43.49
N LYS A 631 -21.36 -3.70 -43.90
CA LYS A 631 -22.31 -4.59 -44.58
C LYS A 631 -23.50 -4.94 -43.68
N ARG A 632 -23.32 -4.88 -42.36
CA ARG A 632 -24.33 -5.20 -41.34
C ARG A 632 -25.22 -4.02 -40.96
N ARG A 633 -24.94 -2.83 -41.50
CA ARG A 633 -25.69 -1.58 -41.26
C ARG A 633 -27.18 -1.67 -41.59
N GLY A 634 -27.58 -2.60 -42.47
CA GLY A 634 -28.97 -2.81 -42.88
C GLY A 634 -29.72 -3.90 -42.11
N GLU A 635 -29.07 -4.64 -41.20
CA GLU A 635 -29.73 -5.75 -40.51
C GLU A 635 -30.94 -5.26 -39.67
N PRO A 636 -31.98 -6.07 -39.46
CA PRO A 636 -33.10 -5.70 -38.60
C PRO A 636 -32.65 -5.48 -37.15
N ALA A 637 -33.13 -4.41 -36.52
CA ALA A 637 -32.81 -4.10 -35.12
C ALA A 637 -33.85 -4.61 -34.10
N ASN A 638 -34.88 -5.33 -34.56
CA ASN A 638 -35.92 -5.96 -33.73
C ASN A 638 -36.51 -5.04 -32.64
N GLY A 639 -36.75 -3.76 -32.97
CA GLY A 639 -37.33 -2.76 -32.06
C GLY A 639 -36.35 -2.09 -31.10
N ARG A 640 -35.03 -2.33 -31.22
CA ARG A 640 -33.99 -1.67 -30.41
C ARG A 640 -33.67 -0.26 -30.93
N THR A 641 -33.33 0.63 -30.00
CA THR A 641 -32.93 2.02 -30.29
C THR A 641 -31.45 2.17 -30.63
N ARG A 642 -30.63 1.17 -30.28
CA ARG A 642 -29.20 1.07 -30.57
C ARG A 642 -28.81 -0.40 -30.77
N ARG A 643 -27.72 -0.63 -31.50
CA ARG A 643 -27.07 -1.94 -31.60
C ARG A 643 -25.56 -1.83 -31.65
N THR A 644 -24.88 -2.90 -31.25
CA THR A 644 -23.43 -3.04 -31.37
C THR A 644 -23.11 -3.98 -32.53
N LEU A 645 -22.30 -3.53 -33.49
CA LEU A 645 -21.86 -4.30 -34.66
C LEU A 645 -20.59 -5.11 -34.37
N VAL A 646 -19.67 -4.53 -33.60
CA VAL A 646 -18.42 -5.16 -33.16
C VAL A 646 -18.16 -4.75 -31.73
N ASP A 647 -17.90 -5.71 -30.87
CA ASP A 647 -17.33 -5.53 -29.55
C ASP A 647 -16.12 -6.45 -29.43
N LEU A 648 -14.93 -5.87 -29.56
CA LEU A 648 -13.66 -6.59 -29.54
C LEU A 648 -12.80 -6.04 -28.41
N GLN A 649 -12.32 -6.93 -27.55
CA GLN A 649 -11.23 -6.66 -26.62
C GLN A 649 -10.07 -7.63 -26.90
N VAL A 650 -8.86 -7.07 -27.03
CA VAL A 650 -7.60 -7.82 -27.13
C VAL A 650 -6.72 -7.45 -25.93
N THR A 651 -6.57 -8.37 -24.99
CA THR A 651 -5.67 -8.20 -23.84
C THR A 651 -4.36 -8.93 -24.10
N THR A 652 -3.24 -8.23 -24.01
CA THR A 652 -1.89 -8.82 -24.05
C THR A 652 -1.27 -8.72 -22.66
N VAL A 653 -1.01 -9.86 -22.02
CA VAL A 653 -0.27 -9.93 -20.75
C VAL A 653 1.20 -10.15 -21.06
N PHE A 654 2.08 -9.36 -20.44
CA PHE A 654 3.53 -9.44 -20.63
C PHE A 654 4.19 -10.34 -19.57
N PRO A 655 5.44 -10.82 -19.78
CA PRO A 655 6.14 -11.65 -18.78
C PRO A 655 6.26 -11.02 -17.39
N ASN A 656 6.33 -9.68 -17.31
CA ASN A 656 6.37 -8.91 -16.06
C ASN A 656 4.99 -8.69 -15.40
N GLY A 657 3.92 -9.25 -15.98
CA GLY A 657 2.57 -9.26 -15.40
C GLY A 657 1.70 -8.05 -15.73
N LEU A 658 2.30 -6.98 -16.25
CA LEU A 658 1.57 -5.85 -16.81
C LEU A 658 0.82 -6.25 -18.08
N ALA A 659 -0.21 -5.50 -18.43
CA ALA A 659 -1.07 -5.78 -19.56
C ALA A 659 -1.28 -4.56 -20.49
N SER A 660 -1.71 -4.85 -21.70
CA SER A 660 -2.17 -3.88 -22.71
C SER A 660 -3.51 -4.34 -23.24
N ARG A 661 -4.51 -3.46 -23.24
CA ARG A 661 -5.91 -3.77 -23.60
C ARG A 661 -6.30 -2.90 -24.78
N PHE A 662 -6.40 -3.50 -25.96
CA PHE A 662 -6.90 -2.85 -27.16
C PHE A 662 -8.39 -3.15 -27.33
N HIS A 663 -9.18 -2.12 -27.60
CA HIS A 663 -10.61 -2.21 -27.81
C HIS A 663 -10.98 -1.69 -29.20
N GLN A 664 -11.91 -2.39 -29.86
CA GLN A 664 -12.67 -1.87 -30.98
C GLN A 664 -14.16 -2.02 -30.68
N VAL A 665 -14.85 -0.90 -30.54
CA VAL A 665 -16.29 -0.84 -30.32
C VAL A 665 -16.92 -0.15 -31.52
N VAL A 666 -17.83 -0.85 -32.18
CA VAL A 666 -18.59 -0.32 -33.32
C VAL A 666 -20.06 -0.40 -33.00
N PHE A 667 -20.77 0.73 -32.94
CA PHE A 667 -22.19 0.77 -32.63
C PHE A 667 -22.97 1.68 -33.58
N GLN A 668 -24.29 1.50 -33.60
CA GLN A 668 -25.19 2.25 -34.47
C GLN A 668 -26.43 2.71 -33.67
N PRO A 669 -26.59 4.01 -33.39
CA PRO A 669 -27.86 4.56 -32.92
C PRO A 669 -28.92 4.49 -34.03
N LEU A 670 -30.18 4.22 -33.66
CA LEU A 670 -31.28 3.99 -34.60
C LEU A 670 -32.46 4.95 -34.39
N THR A 671 -32.42 5.76 -33.33
CA THR A 671 -33.41 6.81 -33.03
C THR A 671 -32.70 8.12 -32.72
N ASP A 672 -33.41 9.25 -32.80
CA ASP A 672 -32.84 10.57 -32.51
C ASP A 672 -32.34 10.66 -31.06
N ALA A 673 -33.07 10.07 -30.11
CA ALA A 673 -32.67 10.02 -28.70
C ALA A 673 -31.37 9.23 -28.51
N ALA A 674 -31.27 8.03 -29.10
CA ALA A 674 -30.05 7.22 -29.02
C ALA A 674 -28.86 7.89 -29.73
N ALA A 675 -29.11 8.62 -30.82
CA ALA A 675 -28.08 9.38 -31.51
C ALA A 675 -27.58 10.57 -30.67
N ALA A 676 -28.47 11.24 -29.93
CA ALA A 676 -28.11 12.31 -29.01
C ALA A 676 -27.31 11.80 -27.80
N GLU A 677 -27.72 10.69 -27.19
CA GLU A 677 -27.02 10.04 -26.07
C GLU A 677 -25.63 9.54 -26.50
N ALA A 678 -25.52 8.95 -27.69
CA ALA A 678 -24.28 8.37 -28.18
C ALA A 678 -23.25 9.38 -28.72
N ARG A 679 -23.50 10.68 -28.57
CA ARG A 679 -22.52 11.74 -28.92
C ARG A 679 -21.30 11.73 -28.02
N GLU A 680 -21.36 11.05 -26.89
CA GLU A 680 -20.26 10.87 -25.97
C GLU A 680 -20.07 9.39 -25.69
N TYR A 681 -18.83 8.94 -25.64
CA TYR A 681 -18.48 7.61 -25.19
C TYR A 681 -17.36 7.71 -24.14
N GLY A 682 -17.66 7.28 -22.92
CA GLY A 682 -16.72 7.28 -21.80
C GLY A 682 -16.24 5.85 -21.47
N PHE A 683 -14.96 5.72 -21.11
CA PHE A 683 -14.40 4.49 -20.55
C PHE A 683 -13.41 4.78 -19.42
N GLY A 684 -13.34 3.90 -18.42
CA GLY A 684 -12.52 4.09 -17.23
C GLY A 684 -11.07 3.64 -17.39
N PHE A 685 -10.15 4.29 -16.66
CA PHE A 685 -8.75 3.89 -16.50
C PHE A 685 -8.18 4.40 -15.16
N GLN A 686 -7.02 3.88 -14.75
CA GLN A 686 -6.27 4.29 -13.55
C GLN A 686 -5.16 5.27 -13.93
N ALA A 687 -5.37 6.58 -13.71
CA ALA A 687 -4.46 7.60 -14.23
C ALA A 687 -3.06 7.63 -13.58
N ASP A 688 -2.85 6.90 -12.49
CA ASP A 688 -1.56 6.75 -11.83
C ASP A 688 -0.71 5.59 -12.39
N SER A 689 -1.32 4.66 -13.11
CA SER A 689 -0.69 3.39 -13.50
C SER A 689 -0.99 2.95 -14.93
N GLU A 690 -1.96 3.58 -15.60
CA GLU A 690 -2.38 3.30 -16.97
C GLU A 690 -2.31 4.56 -17.85
N THR A 691 -2.20 4.35 -19.16
CA THR A 691 -2.31 5.41 -20.17
C THR A 691 -3.30 5.02 -21.26
N VAL A 692 -3.98 6.02 -21.82
CA VAL A 692 -4.95 5.85 -22.91
C VAL A 692 -4.33 6.28 -24.24
N GLN A 693 -4.53 5.47 -25.28
CA GLN A 693 -4.19 5.81 -26.67
C GLN A 693 -5.43 5.67 -27.54
N LEU A 694 -5.95 6.80 -28.02
CA LEU A 694 -6.99 6.80 -29.06
C LEU A 694 -6.35 6.42 -30.41
N ARG A 695 -6.79 5.30 -30.99
CA ARG A 695 -6.25 4.76 -32.27
C ARG A 695 -7.12 5.18 -33.46
N GLY A 696 -8.42 5.34 -33.23
CA GLY A 696 -9.35 5.88 -34.23
C GLY A 696 -10.72 6.15 -33.62
N ALA A 697 -11.36 7.23 -34.04
CA ALA A 697 -12.72 7.57 -33.66
C ALA A 697 -13.44 8.13 -34.90
N LYS A 698 -14.29 7.31 -35.51
CA LYS A 698 -14.86 7.56 -36.85
C LYS A 698 -16.38 7.45 -36.82
N VAL A 699 -17.03 8.32 -37.59
CA VAL A 699 -18.47 8.27 -37.85
C VAL A 699 -18.71 8.03 -39.33
N TYR A 700 -19.27 6.88 -39.67
CA TYR A 700 -19.63 6.50 -41.03
C TYR A 700 -21.08 6.92 -41.32
N ARG A 701 -21.23 8.01 -42.08
CA ARG A 701 -22.52 8.61 -42.45
C ARG A 701 -23.28 7.77 -43.45
N LYS A 702 -24.60 7.95 -43.53
CA LYS A 702 -25.43 7.30 -44.58
C LYS A 702 -25.04 7.73 -46.00
N SER A 703 -24.54 8.97 -46.14
CA SER A 703 -24.03 9.51 -47.41
C SER A 703 -22.77 8.82 -47.93
N GLY A 704 -22.09 8.02 -47.09
CA GLY A 704 -20.76 7.48 -47.38
C GLY A 704 -19.61 8.37 -46.90
N THR A 705 -19.90 9.58 -46.41
CA THR A 705 -18.92 10.46 -45.76
C THR A 705 -18.41 9.82 -44.46
N VAL A 706 -17.13 9.98 -44.16
CA VAL A 706 -16.53 9.58 -42.88
C VAL A 706 -16.08 10.84 -42.17
N ASP A 707 -16.65 11.10 -41.00
CA ASP A 707 -16.19 12.16 -40.10
C ASP A 707 -15.27 11.56 -39.05
N GLU A 708 -14.27 12.31 -38.59
CA GLU A 708 -13.45 11.95 -37.44
C GLU A 708 -13.88 12.76 -36.21
N ALA A 709 -13.73 12.19 -35.02
CA ALA A 709 -13.98 12.91 -33.78
C ALA A 709 -13.00 14.08 -33.63
N ILE A 710 -13.49 15.20 -33.08
CA ILE A 710 -12.76 16.48 -33.05
C ILE A 710 -12.14 16.74 -31.66
N GLU A 711 -12.63 16.06 -30.60
CA GLU A 711 -12.26 16.38 -29.22
C GLU A 711 -12.28 15.13 -28.31
N SER A 712 -11.21 14.96 -27.53
CA SER A 712 -11.05 13.90 -26.53
C SER A 712 -10.46 14.49 -25.25
N GLY A 713 -10.93 14.07 -24.09
CA GLY A 713 -10.48 14.61 -22.80
C GLY A 713 -10.70 13.66 -21.62
N GLU A 714 -10.05 13.98 -20.50
CA GLU A 714 -10.12 13.20 -19.26
C GLU A 714 -11.01 13.92 -18.23
N GLY A 715 -11.82 13.14 -17.50
CA GLY A 715 -12.70 13.63 -16.44
C GLY A 715 -12.79 12.69 -15.24
N PRO A 716 -13.39 13.13 -14.12
CA PRO A 716 -13.64 12.28 -12.96
C PRO A 716 -14.71 11.22 -13.27
N THR A 717 -14.60 10.05 -12.66
CA THR A 717 -15.42 8.88 -13.02
C THR A 717 -16.87 8.93 -12.59
N ASP A 718 -17.27 9.67 -11.53
CA ASP A 718 -18.70 9.93 -11.20
C ASP A 718 -18.96 10.75 -9.90
N ASN A 719 -17.97 11.16 -9.11
CA ASN A 719 -18.21 12.00 -7.93
C ASN A 719 -17.08 13.03 -7.67
N PRO A 720 -17.35 14.34 -7.80
CA PRO A 720 -16.35 15.39 -7.56
C PRO A 720 -15.71 15.34 -6.16
N SER A 721 -16.43 14.88 -5.14
CA SER A 721 -15.89 14.79 -3.77
C SER A 721 -14.97 13.58 -3.55
N MET A 722 -15.15 12.50 -4.34
CA MET A 722 -14.29 11.31 -4.31
C MET A 722 -13.13 11.40 -5.33
N ALA A 723 -13.30 12.18 -6.40
CA ALA A 723 -12.30 12.34 -7.46
C ALA A 723 -10.97 12.97 -7.00
N MET A 724 -10.96 13.63 -5.83
CA MET A 724 -9.73 14.13 -5.20
C MET A 724 -8.93 13.03 -4.47
N TYR A 725 -9.54 11.86 -4.23
CA TYR A 725 -9.02 10.80 -3.37
C TYR A 725 -8.83 9.45 -4.10
N SER A 726 -9.03 9.43 -5.42
CA SER A 726 -8.86 8.24 -6.26
C SER A 726 -8.11 8.57 -7.56
N SER A 727 -7.37 7.60 -8.09
CA SER A 727 -6.74 7.67 -9.42
C SER A 727 -7.66 7.20 -10.55
N ALA A 728 -8.84 6.66 -10.24
CA ALA A 728 -9.83 6.31 -11.24
C ALA A 728 -10.30 7.54 -12.02
N ARG A 729 -10.22 7.47 -13.34
CA ARG A 729 -10.64 8.53 -14.28
C ARG A 729 -11.45 7.92 -15.41
N ALA A 730 -12.24 8.76 -16.07
CA ALA A 730 -12.91 8.43 -17.32
C ALA A 730 -12.28 9.21 -18.47
N PHE A 731 -12.07 8.54 -19.59
CA PHE A 731 -11.67 9.16 -20.85
C PHE A 731 -12.90 9.28 -21.74
N TYR A 732 -13.23 10.50 -22.16
CA TYR A 732 -14.40 10.81 -22.97
C TYR A 732 -14.01 11.11 -24.40
N VAL A 733 -14.73 10.50 -25.34
CA VAL A 733 -14.64 10.77 -26.77
C VAL A 733 -15.95 11.43 -27.20
N HIS A 734 -15.86 12.65 -27.71
CA HIS A 734 -17.01 13.39 -28.20
C HIS A 734 -17.10 13.31 -29.71
N PHE A 735 -18.24 12.83 -30.20
CA PHE A 735 -18.54 12.74 -31.62
C PHE A 735 -19.27 14.01 -32.10
N PRO A 736 -19.10 14.38 -33.39
CA PRO A 736 -19.99 15.33 -34.05
C PRO A 736 -21.45 14.91 -33.87
N ARG A 737 -22.40 15.82 -34.17
CA ARG A 737 -23.83 15.48 -34.18
C ARG A 737 -24.04 14.19 -34.98
N LEU A 738 -24.63 13.18 -34.33
CA LEU A 738 -24.98 11.90 -34.92
C LEU A 738 -26.43 11.94 -35.41
N ASP A 739 -26.70 11.27 -36.54
CA ASP A 739 -28.06 11.05 -37.03
C ASP A 739 -28.43 9.56 -36.93
N PRO A 740 -29.73 9.22 -36.81
CA PRO A 740 -30.18 7.84 -36.76
C PRO A 740 -29.66 7.01 -37.94
N GLY A 741 -28.96 5.92 -37.63
CA GLY A 741 -28.38 4.98 -38.57
C GLY A 741 -26.94 5.27 -38.98
N ASP A 742 -26.31 6.33 -38.47
CA ASP A 742 -24.85 6.51 -38.51
C ASP A 742 -24.14 5.38 -37.75
N VAL A 743 -23.00 4.93 -38.25
CA VAL A 743 -22.19 3.90 -37.57
C VAL A 743 -20.98 4.57 -36.95
N VAL A 744 -20.80 4.40 -35.65
CA VAL A 744 -19.68 4.95 -34.90
C VAL A 744 -18.69 3.82 -34.64
N GLU A 745 -17.42 4.05 -34.97
CA GLU A 745 -16.30 3.17 -34.62
C GLU A 745 -15.37 3.90 -33.66
N LEU A 746 -15.04 3.22 -32.58
CA LEU A 746 -14.04 3.64 -31.62
C LEU A 746 -12.99 2.55 -31.49
N GLN A 747 -11.72 2.92 -31.68
CA GLN A 747 -10.56 2.08 -31.43
C GLN A 747 -9.66 2.79 -30.42
N TYR A 748 -9.40 2.16 -29.29
CA TYR A 748 -8.56 2.71 -28.25
C TYR A 748 -7.74 1.62 -27.56
N ARG A 749 -6.71 2.03 -26.84
CA ARG A 749 -5.88 1.14 -26.03
C ARG A 749 -5.70 1.73 -24.65
N VAL A 750 -5.85 0.90 -23.62
CA VAL A 750 -5.44 1.19 -22.24
C VAL A 750 -4.22 0.32 -21.95
N GLU A 751 -3.08 0.94 -21.65
CA GLU A 751 -1.84 0.22 -21.34
C GLU A 751 -1.40 0.48 -19.91
N ASP A 752 -1.04 -0.58 -19.19
CA ASP A 752 -0.35 -0.42 -17.92
C ASP A 752 1.05 0.16 -18.19
N VAL A 753 1.36 1.29 -17.57
CA VAL A 753 2.65 2.01 -17.68
C VAL A 753 3.38 2.09 -16.33
N ALA A 754 2.82 1.47 -15.29
CA ALA A 754 3.47 1.32 -14.00
C ALA A 754 4.87 0.67 -14.14
N HIS A 755 5.78 1.02 -13.23
CA HIS A 755 7.14 0.47 -13.24
C HIS A 755 7.16 -1.06 -13.07
N ARG A 756 6.19 -1.60 -12.31
CA ARG A 756 5.98 -3.03 -12.07
C ARG A 756 4.49 -3.33 -11.89
N ASN A 757 4.12 -4.60 -12.01
CA ASN A 757 2.81 -5.05 -11.55
C ASN A 757 2.77 -4.98 -10.01
N ALA A 758 2.01 -4.03 -9.46
CA ALA A 758 1.84 -3.88 -8.02
C ALA A 758 1.16 -5.10 -7.37
N PHE A 759 0.54 -5.96 -8.19
CA PHE A 759 -0.09 -7.21 -7.78
C PHE A 759 0.80 -8.45 -7.96
N ALA A 760 2.08 -8.26 -8.28
CA ALA A 760 3.04 -9.34 -8.49
C ALA A 760 2.62 -10.32 -9.60
N ASP A 761 2.33 -11.58 -9.24
CA ASP A 761 1.91 -12.62 -10.17
C ASP A 761 0.41 -12.62 -10.47
N TYR A 762 -0.37 -11.85 -9.71
CA TYR A 762 -1.80 -11.77 -9.92
C TYR A 762 -2.13 -10.99 -11.19
N PHE A 763 -2.88 -11.65 -12.08
CA PHE A 763 -3.66 -11.04 -13.14
C PHE A 763 -5.05 -11.66 -13.09
N GLY A 764 -6.09 -10.84 -13.05
CA GLY A 764 -7.47 -11.28 -13.09
C GLY A 764 -8.32 -10.28 -13.85
N GLU A 765 -9.16 -10.76 -14.76
CA GLU A 765 -9.95 -9.93 -15.67
C GLU A 765 -11.29 -10.59 -15.96
N ILE A 766 -12.36 -9.78 -15.97
CA ILE A 766 -13.71 -10.20 -16.34
C ILE A 766 -14.11 -9.38 -17.56
N THR A 767 -14.33 -10.05 -18.70
CA THR A 767 -14.77 -9.43 -19.94
C THR A 767 -16.17 -9.93 -20.28
N TYR A 768 -17.15 -9.02 -20.24
CA TYR A 768 -18.52 -9.30 -20.66
C TYR A 768 -18.60 -9.34 -22.18
N LEU A 769 -19.13 -10.42 -22.73
CA LEU A 769 -19.33 -10.66 -24.17
C LEU A 769 -20.82 -10.57 -24.56
N GLN A 770 -21.66 -10.12 -23.62
CA GLN A 770 -23.08 -9.90 -23.77
C GLN A 770 -23.43 -8.55 -23.11
N SER A 771 -24.46 -7.87 -23.61
CA SER A 771 -24.95 -6.61 -23.04
C SER A 771 -26.48 -6.52 -23.08
N THR A 772 -27.02 -5.37 -22.69
CA THR A 772 -28.46 -5.04 -22.83
C THR A 772 -28.85 -4.65 -24.27
N GLU A 773 -27.86 -4.57 -25.17
CA GLU A 773 -28.02 -4.31 -26.59
C GLU A 773 -27.62 -5.56 -27.40
N PRO A 774 -28.20 -5.78 -28.60
CA PRO A 774 -27.77 -6.88 -29.45
C PRO A 774 -26.33 -6.63 -29.94
N ILE A 775 -25.50 -7.66 -29.85
CA ILE A 775 -24.10 -7.62 -30.32
C ILE A 775 -23.95 -8.54 -31.53
N ALA A 776 -23.67 -7.93 -32.67
CA ALA A 776 -23.58 -8.62 -33.94
C ALA A 776 -22.32 -9.53 -33.98
N HIS A 777 -21.20 -9.06 -33.44
CA HIS A 777 -19.95 -9.80 -33.29
C HIS A 777 -19.28 -9.42 -31.97
N SER A 778 -19.11 -10.37 -31.06
CA SER A 778 -18.44 -10.19 -29.78
C SER A 778 -17.20 -11.07 -29.70
N GLU A 779 -16.07 -10.50 -29.32
CA GLU A 779 -14.80 -11.19 -29.37
C GLU A 779 -13.85 -10.76 -28.24
N TYR A 780 -13.29 -11.73 -27.53
CA TYR A 780 -12.22 -11.54 -26.56
C TYR A 780 -11.00 -12.34 -27.00
N VAL A 781 -9.85 -11.67 -27.11
CA VAL A 781 -8.56 -12.28 -27.42
C VAL A 781 -7.62 -12.04 -26.25
N LEU A 782 -7.09 -13.10 -25.65
CA LEU A 782 -6.09 -13.01 -24.61
C LEU A 782 -4.75 -13.59 -25.12
N ILE A 783 -3.74 -12.73 -25.23
CA ILE A 783 -2.38 -13.08 -25.60
C ILE A 783 -1.54 -13.17 -24.32
N THR A 784 -1.02 -14.34 -23.99
CA THR A 784 -0.31 -14.61 -22.74
C THR A 784 1.11 -15.10 -22.99
N PRO A 785 2.06 -14.90 -22.05
CA PRO A 785 3.36 -15.56 -22.13
C PRO A 785 3.21 -17.03 -21.74
N LYS A 786 3.97 -17.92 -22.37
CA LYS A 786 3.97 -19.37 -22.02
C LYS A 786 4.55 -19.66 -20.64
N THR A 787 5.29 -18.71 -20.07
CA THR A 787 5.89 -18.82 -18.72
C THR A 787 4.88 -18.64 -17.59
N ARG A 788 3.67 -18.16 -17.88
CA ARG A 788 2.59 -17.98 -16.89
C ARG A 788 1.41 -18.90 -17.22
N THR A 789 0.72 -19.35 -16.18
CA THR A 789 -0.48 -20.18 -16.31
C THR A 789 -1.72 -19.32 -16.09
N PHE A 790 -2.74 -19.52 -16.94
CA PHE A 790 -4.01 -18.80 -16.87
C PHE A 790 -5.15 -19.80 -16.81
N TYR A 791 -6.11 -19.53 -15.94
CA TYR A 791 -7.30 -20.32 -15.69
C TYR A 791 -8.53 -19.51 -16.10
N PHE A 792 -9.54 -20.17 -16.64
CA PHE A 792 -10.76 -19.53 -17.15
C PHE A 792 -11.99 -20.15 -16.50
N ASN A 793 -13.06 -19.36 -16.40
CA ASN A 793 -14.37 -19.88 -16.05
C ASN A 793 -14.90 -20.80 -17.17
N LYS A 794 -16.10 -21.36 -16.97
CA LYS A 794 -16.87 -21.96 -18.07
C LYS A 794 -17.83 -20.90 -18.61
N PRO A 795 -17.51 -20.20 -19.72
CA PRO A 795 -18.27 -19.02 -20.14
C PRO A 795 -19.72 -19.38 -20.47
N ASN A 796 -20.66 -18.56 -19.98
CA ASN A 796 -22.10 -18.70 -20.20
C ASN A 796 -22.60 -17.85 -21.39
N VAL A 797 -21.80 -17.73 -22.45
CA VAL A 797 -22.13 -16.93 -23.65
C VAL A 797 -22.74 -17.83 -24.74
N PRO A 798 -23.97 -17.59 -25.20
CA PRO A 798 -24.59 -18.40 -26.25
C PRO A 798 -23.79 -18.42 -27.56
N GLY A 799 -23.53 -19.62 -28.08
CA GLY A 799 -22.83 -19.80 -29.36
C GLY A 799 -21.34 -19.46 -29.33
N LEU A 800 -20.74 -19.31 -28.15
CA LEU A 800 -19.31 -18.99 -28.00
C LEU A 800 -18.42 -20.11 -28.55
N GLN A 801 -17.46 -19.73 -29.38
CA GLN A 801 -16.40 -20.58 -29.88
C GLN A 801 -15.09 -20.20 -29.20
N GLN A 802 -14.33 -21.20 -28.76
CA GLN A 802 -12.99 -21.02 -28.19
C GLN A 802 -11.93 -21.64 -29.11
N LYS A 803 -10.87 -20.88 -29.39
CA LYS A 803 -9.69 -21.34 -30.12
C LYS A 803 -8.42 -21.00 -29.35
N ILE A 804 -7.44 -21.91 -29.36
CA ILE A 804 -6.14 -21.72 -28.72
C ILE A 804 -5.05 -21.93 -29.75
N GLU A 805 -4.10 -21.01 -29.83
CA GLU A 805 -2.95 -21.08 -30.73
C GLU A 805 -1.65 -20.77 -29.98
N GLU A 806 -0.57 -21.47 -30.34
CA GLU A 806 0.76 -21.16 -29.82
C GLU A 806 1.56 -20.38 -30.86
N GLN A 807 2.12 -19.25 -30.47
CA GLN A 807 2.87 -18.35 -31.36
C GLN A 807 4.19 -17.95 -30.68
N GLY A 808 5.30 -18.60 -31.05
CA GLY A 808 6.61 -18.34 -30.43
C GLY A 808 6.60 -18.57 -28.91
N SER A 809 6.92 -17.52 -28.14
CA SER A 809 6.89 -17.51 -26.66
C SER A 809 5.51 -17.19 -26.06
N SER A 810 4.50 -16.96 -26.90
CA SER A 810 3.14 -16.59 -26.49
C SER A 810 2.12 -17.69 -26.77
N ARG A 811 1.00 -17.62 -26.06
CA ARG A 811 -0.22 -18.40 -26.30
C ARG A 811 -1.39 -17.44 -26.50
N VAL A 812 -2.19 -17.68 -27.53
CA VAL A 812 -3.35 -16.85 -27.88
C VAL A 812 -4.62 -17.65 -27.61
N TRP A 813 -5.47 -17.11 -26.74
CA TRP A 813 -6.82 -17.60 -26.47
C TRP A 813 -7.81 -16.69 -27.16
N ARG A 814 -8.70 -17.25 -27.96
CA ARG A 814 -9.70 -16.48 -28.72
C ARG A 814 -11.09 -17.01 -28.41
N PHE A 815 -11.95 -16.13 -27.92
CA PHE A 815 -13.35 -16.37 -27.59
C PHE A 815 -14.21 -15.53 -28.54
N THR A 816 -15.06 -16.15 -29.34
CA THR A 816 -15.84 -15.45 -30.37
C THR A 816 -17.28 -15.90 -30.36
N ALA A 817 -18.21 -14.95 -30.34
CA ALA A 817 -19.64 -15.20 -30.46
C ALA A 817 -20.25 -14.26 -31.53
N ALA A 818 -21.17 -14.80 -32.33
CA ALA A 818 -21.87 -14.04 -33.36
C ALA A 818 -23.36 -13.95 -33.01
N ASN A 819 -23.97 -12.81 -33.31
CA ASN A 819 -25.40 -12.53 -33.06
C ASN A 819 -25.80 -12.81 -31.60
N VAL A 820 -25.02 -12.27 -30.67
CA VAL A 820 -25.28 -12.40 -29.23
C VAL A 820 -26.57 -11.66 -28.90
N ALA A 821 -27.53 -12.39 -28.33
CA ALA A 821 -28.82 -11.84 -27.93
C ALA A 821 -28.66 -10.89 -26.74
N PRO A 822 -29.39 -9.76 -26.71
CA PRO A 822 -29.38 -8.85 -25.57
C PRO A 822 -30.00 -9.50 -24.33
N LEU A 823 -29.58 -9.04 -23.16
CA LEU A 823 -30.25 -9.31 -21.90
C LEU A 823 -31.22 -8.16 -21.57
N ASP A 824 -32.52 -8.44 -21.54
CA ASP A 824 -33.53 -7.44 -21.19
C ASP A 824 -33.66 -7.26 -19.68
N PRO A 825 -33.39 -6.07 -19.12
CA PRO A 825 -33.52 -5.85 -17.69
C PRO A 825 -35.00 -5.91 -17.28
N GLU A 826 -35.31 -6.69 -16.24
CA GLU A 826 -36.63 -6.71 -15.59
C GLU A 826 -36.52 -6.05 -14.20
N PRO A 827 -37.49 -5.24 -13.74
CA PRO A 827 -37.46 -4.66 -12.40
C PRO A 827 -37.26 -5.73 -11.31
N GLY A 828 -36.29 -5.54 -10.42
CA GLY A 828 -35.95 -6.53 -9.39
C GLY A 828 -35.29 -7.82 -9.91
N ALA A 829 -34.82 -7.86 -11.16
CA ALA A 829 -33.93 -8.94 -11.62
C ALA A 829 -32.59 -8.89 -10.86
N PRO A 830 -31.80 -10.00 -10.86
CA PRO A 830 -30.43 -9.95 -10.40
C PRO A 830 -29.62 -8.87 -11.15
N PRO A 831 -28.55 -8.33 -10.53
CA PRO A 831 -27.67 -7.37 -11.19
C PRO A 831 -27.15 -7.90 -12.53
N LEU A 832 -26.94 -6.99 -13.50
CA LEU A 832 -26.44 -7.36 -14.83
C LEU A 832 -25.10 -8.12 -14.75
N ALA A 833 -24.23 -7.73 -13.83
CA ALA A 833 -22.93 -8.36 -13.63
C ALA A 833 -23.01 -9.85 -13.20
N GLU A 834 -24.14 -10.32 -12.66
CA GLU A 834 -24.38 -11.74 -12.33
C GLU A 834 -24.88 -12.53 -13.55
N THR A 835 -25.55 -11.86 -14.49
CA THR A 835 -26.36 -12.52 -15.53
C THR A 835 -25.78 -12.42 -16.94
N LEU A 836 -24.96 -11.40 -17.22
CA LEU A 836 -24.33 -11.22 -18.51
C LEU A 836 -23.31 -12.32 -18.80
N GLY A 837 -23.37 -12.86 -20.02
CA GLY A 837 -22.39 -13.76 -20.57
C GLY A 837 -20.98 -13.16 -20.55
N HIS A 838 -20.01 -13.84 -19.96
CA HIS A 838 -18.65 -13.31 -19.82
C HIS A 838 -17.57 -14.40 -19.85
N VAL A 839 -16.33 -13.96 -20.11
CA VAL A 839 -15.12 -14.73 -19.86
C VAL A 839 -14.42 -14.13 -18.64
N HIS A 840 -14.13 -14.98 -17.66
CA HIS A 840 -13.34 -14.62 -16.49
C HIS A 840 -12.03 -15.39 -16.55
N VAL A 841 -10.91 -14.68 -16.41
CA VAL A 841 -9.56 -15.23 -16.38
C VAL A 841 -8.82 -14.85 -15.11
N SER A 842 -7.96 -15.75 -14.61
CA SER A 842 -7.06 -15.49 -13.48
C SER A 842 -5.75 -16.28 -13.60
N THR A 843 -4.67 -15.78 -13.01
CA THR A 843 -3.42 -16.54 -12.80
C THR A 843 -3.49 -17.50 -11.61
N TYR A 844 -4.52 -17.38 -10.76
CA TYR A 844 -4.75 -18.30 -9.64
C TYR A 844 -5.84 -19.31 -9.94
N LYS A 845 -5.55 -20.59 -9.67
CA LYS A 845 -6.53 -21.67 -9.79
C LYS A 845 -7.42 -21.75 -8.56
N SER A 846 -6.82 -21.64 -7.38
CA SER A 846 -7.46 -21.94 -6.10
C SER A 846 -7.57 -20.70 -5.21
N TRP A 847 -8.63 -20.66 -4.39
CA TRP A 847 -8.81 -19.61 -3.38
C TRP A 847 -7.71 -19.61 -2.32
N ASP A 848 -7.09 -20.77 -2.08
CA ASP A 848 -5.91 -20.93 -1.23
C ASP A 848 -4.70 -20.13 -1.74
N ASP A 849 -4.40 -20.20 -3.04
CA ASP A 849 -3.30 -19.43 -3.65
C ASP A 849 -3.60 -17.93 -3.59
N MET A 850 -4.82 -17.54 -3.96
CA MET A 850 -5.23 -16.13 -3.95
C MET A 850 -5.19 -15.55 -2.53
N GLY A 851 -5.77 -16.23 -1.54
CA GLY A 851 -5.79 -15.74 -0.17
C GLY A 851 -4.42 -15.72 0.50
N ARG A 852 -3.52 -16.66 0.17
CA ARG A 852 -2.11 -16.59 0.60
C ARG A 852 -1.42 -15.35 0.04
N TRP A 853 -1.60 -15.09 -1.26
CA TRP A 853 -1.03 -13.92 -1.90
C TRP A 853 -1.58 -12.62 -1.30
N TYR A 854 -2.91 -12.49 -1.16
CA TYR A 854 -3.51 -11.28 -0.59
C TYR A 854 -3.09 -11.08 0.87
N TRP A 855 -3.06 -12.14 1.69
CA TRP A 855 -2.54 -12.03 3.06
C TRP A 855 -1.08 -11.57 3.08
N GLY A 856 -0.23 -12.06 2.17
CA GLY A 856 1.14 -11.58 2.01
C GLY A 856 1.21 -10.08 1.72
N LEU A 857 0.29 -9.56 0.90
CA LEU A 857 0.19 -8.12 0.59
C LEU A 857 -0.21 -7.27 1.81
N VAL A 858 -1.10 -7.76 2.67
CA VAL A 858 -1.76 -6.95 3.71
C VAL A 858 -1.31 -7.23 5.15
N LYS A 859 -0.63 -8.34 5.46
CA LYS A 859 -0.32 -8.77 6.84
C LYS A 859 0.34 -7.70 7.72
N ASP A 860 1.28 -6.94 7.16
CA ASP A 860 2.03 -5.90 7.88
C ASP A 860 1.15 -4.70 8.27
N GLN A 861 -0.03 -4.56 7.67
CA GLN A 861 -0.97 -3.48 7.98
C GLN A 861 -1.72 -3.73 9.29
N PHE A 862 -1.73 -4.98 9.77
CA PHE A 862 -2.39 -5.41 11.00
C PHE A 862 -1.49 -5.33 12.24
N THR A 863 -0.27 -4.80 12.12
CA THR A 863 0.61 -4.60 13.27
C THR A 863 0.08 -3.41 14.10
N ALA A 864 -0.33 -3.69 15.34
CA ALA A 864 -0.70 -2.67 16.30
C ALA A 864 0.55 -2.10 16.99
N ASP A 865 0.46 -0.83 17.33
CA ASP A 865 1.45 -0.18 18.19
C ASP A 865 0.92 -0.05 19.63
N ASP A 866 1.75 0.45 20.55
CA ASP A 866 1.35 0.62 21.96
C ASP A 866 0.12 1.53 22.15
N GLU A 867 -0.11 2.51 21.26
CA GLU A 867 -1.24 3.43 21.36
C GLU A 867 -2.57 2.76 20.98
N VAL A 868 -2.58 2.04 19.85
CA VAL A 868 -3.72 1.23 19.41
C VAL A 868 -4.06 0.19 20.48
N ARG A 869 -3.06 -0.51 21.02
CA ARG A 869 -3.22 -1.51 22.10
C ARG A 869 -3.82 -0.88 23.36
N ARG A 870 -3.26 0.25 23.82
CA ARG A 870 -3.76 0.99 24.99
C ARG A 870 -5.18 1.45 24.78
N ARG A 871 -5.52 1.97 23.60
CA ARG A 871 -6.86 2.46 23.30
C ARG A 871 -7.88 1.33 23.25
N ALA A 872 -7.54 0.18 22.66
CA ALA A 872 -8.38 -1.00 22.68
C ALA A 872 -8.73 -1.44 24.11
N LEU A 873 -7.73 -1.48 25.00
CA LEU A 873 -7.91 -1.80 26.43
C LEU A 873 -8.77 -0.73 27.16
N GLU A 874 -8.58 0.55 26.85
CA GLU A 874 -9.32 1.65 27.47
C GLU A 874 -10.82 1.62 27.09
N ILE A 875 -11.13 1.45 25.80
CA ILE A 875 -12.50 1.35 25.29
C ILE A 875 -13.23 0.18 25.94
N THR A 876 -12.51 -0.92 26.18
CA THR A 876 -13.08 -2.17 26.68
C THR A 876 -12.93 -2.36 28.20
N LYS A 877 -12.44 -1.37 28.94
CA LYS A 877 -12.17 -1.48 30.39
C LYS A 877 -13.37 -1.95 31.23
N ASN A 878 -14.59 -1.64 30.78
CA ASN A 878 -15.84 -1.97 31.45
C ASN A 878 -16.58 -3.16 30.79
N ALA A 879 -16.07 -3.67 29.66
CA ALA A 879 -16.66 -4.77 28.92
C ALA A 879 -16.33 -6.11 29.60
N LYS A 880 -17.35 -6.94 29.86
CA LYS A 880 -17.19 -8.18 30.62
C LYS A 880 -17.07 -9.41 29.73
N THR A 881 -17.68 -9.37 28.55
CA THR A 881 -17.71 -10.48 27.59
C THR A 881 -17.03 -10.09 26.29
N ASP A 882 -16.63 -11.09 25.49
CA ASP A 882 -16.10 -10.83 24.14
C ASP A 882 -17.11 -10.11 23.26
N LYS A 883 -18.42 -10.41 23.44
CA LYS A 883 -19.51 -9.69 22.77
C LYS A 883 -19.51 -8.19 23.11
N ASP A 884 -19.39 -7.83 24.38
CA ASP A 884 -19.35 -6.43 24.82
C ASP A 884 -18.10 -5.70 24.29
N LYS A 885 -16.96 -6.41 24.25
CA LYS A 885 -15.71 -5.88 23.70
C LYS A 885 -15.83 -5.62 22.20
N VAL A 886 -16.40 -6.57 21.46
CA VAL A 886 -16.62 -6.45 20.01
C VAL A 886 -17.52 -5.26 19.69
N LYS A 887 -18.65 -5.12 20.39
CA LYS A 887 -19.54 -3.95 20.27
C LYS A 887 -18.81 -2.64 20.49
N ALA A 888 -18.09 -2.52 21.61
CA ALA A 888 -17.40 -1.29 21.95
C ALA A 888 -16.31 -0.89 20.93
N ILE A 889 -15.59 -1.87 20.37
CA ILE A 889 -14.61 -1.62 19.30
C ILE A 889 -15.31 -1.22 18.00
N TYR A 890 -16.36 -1.94 17.61
CA TYR A 890 -17.15 -1.64 16.42
C TYR A 890 -17.73 -0.22 16.47
N ASP A 891 -18.42 0.14 17.56
CA ASP A 891 -19.00 1.46 17.79
C ASP A 891 -17.93 2.56 17.72
N PHE A 892 -16.77 2.32 18.33
CA PHE A 892 -15.65 3.26 18.26
C PHE A 892 -15.18 3.48 16.82
N VAL A 893 -14.97 2.39 16.05
CA VAL A 893 -14.48 2.51 14.66
C VAL A 893 -15.53 3.20 13.78
N VAL A 894 -16.80 2.83 13.91
CA VAL A 894 -17.89 3.43 13.15
C VAL A 894 -18.01 4.92 13.45
N GLN A 895 -18.03 5.33 14.71
CA GLN A 895 -18.29 6.71 15.12
C GLN A 895 -17.05 7.63 15.11
N LYS A 896 -15.84 7.08 15.28
CA LYS A 896 -14.60 7.88 15.44
C LYS A 896 -13.65 7.78 14.24
N THR A 897 -13.98 6.99 13.22
CA THR A 897 -13.20 6.90 11.98
C THR A 897 -14.07 7.23 10.78
N ARG A 898 -13.88 8.40 10.16
CA ARG A 898 -14.68 8.86 9.01
C ARG A 898 -14.39 8.04 7.76
N TYR A 899 -15.42 7.73 6.96
CA TYR A 899 -15.24 7.02 5.70
C TYR A 899 -14.70 7.94 4.60
N VAL A 900 -13.46 7.70 4.15
CA VAL A 900 -12.78 8.46 3.07
C VAL A 900 -12.00 7.50 2.19
N ALA A 901 -12.41 7.36 0.92
CA ALA A 901 -11.82 6.45 -0.06
C ALA A 901 -10.48 6.97 -0.61
N LEU A 902 -9.36 6.64 0.04
CA LEU A 902 -7.99 6.95 -0.42
C LEU A 902 -7.40 5.78 -1.21
N GLU A 903 -7.79 5.67 -2.47
CA GLU A 903 -7.55 4.48 -3.29
C GLU A 903 -6.45 4.70 -4.33
N PHE A 904 -5.32 5.28 -3.92
CA PHE A 904 -4.20 5.56 -4.82
C PHE A 904 -3.29 4.35 -5.00
N GLY A 905 -3.04 3.95 -6.25
CA GLY A 905 -2.18 2.84 -6.62
C GLY A 905 -2.53 1.54 -5.89
N ILE A 906 -1.53 0.93 -5.24
CA ILE A 906 -1.73 -0.33 -4.49
C ILE A 906 -2.72 -0.16 -3.33
N HIS A 907 -2.95 1.06 -2.84
CA HIS A 907 -3.94 1.35 -1.80
C HIS A 907 -5.38 1.30 -2.30
N GLY A 908 -5.65 0.95 -3.57
CA GLY A 908 -6.96 0.39 -3.95
C GLY A 908 -7.23 -0.97 -3.30
N PHE A 909 -6.19 -1.77 -3.08
CA PHE A 909 -6.29 -3.17 -2.60
C PHE A 909 -5.65 -3.40 -1.23
N LYS A 910 -4.58 -2.67 -0.91
CA LYS A 910 -3.83 -2.79 0.36
C LYS A 910 -4.27 -1.69 1.33
N PRO A 911 -4.74 -2.01 2.54
CA PRO A 911 -5.08 -0.98 3.53
C PRO A 911 -3.84 -0.20 3.95
N TYR A 912 -4.03 0.98 4.52
CA TYR A 912 -2.98 1.67 5.26
C TYR A 912 -2.68 0.93 6.58
N ARG A 913 -1.57 1.27 7.24
CA ARG A 913 -1.22 0.63 8.51
C ARG A 913 -2.23 0.99 9.60
N CYS A 914 -2.57 0.03 10.46
CA CYS A 914 -3.51 0.24 11.57
C CYS A 914 -3.16 1.48 12.41
N ALA A 915 -1.89 1.66 12.78
CA ALA A 915 -1.42 2.83 13.54
C ALA A 915 -1.68 4.16 12.80
N GLN A 916 -1.50 4.19 11.48
CA GLN A 916 -1.75 5.38 10.66
C GLN A 916 -3.25 5.67 10.53
N ILE A 917 -4.06 4.64 10.31
CA ILE A 917 -5.54 4.75 10.26
C ILE A 917 -6.05 5.29 11.59
N PHE A 918 -5.58 4.73 12.70
CA PHE A 918 -5.93 5.16 14.05
C PHE A 918 -5.54 6.63 14.30
N ALA A 919 -4.30 7.01 13.98
CA ALA A 919 -3.79 8.36 14.21
C ALA A 919 -4.52 9.44 13.39
N ARG A 920 -4.95 9.12 12.15
CA ARG A 920 -5.60 10.10 11.25
C ARG A 920 -7.12 10.20 11.44
N GLY A 921 -7.77 9.15 11.97
CA GLY A 921 -9.22 9.14 12.25
C GLY A 921 -10.13 9.11 11.01
N PHE A 922 -9.62 8.60 9.89
CA PHE A 922 -10.39 8.35 8.66
C PHE A 922 -9.81 7.18 7.87
N GLY A 923 -10.59 6.58 6.97
CA GLY A 923 -10.16 5.50 6.07
C GLY A 923 -11.31 4.91 5.28
N ASP A 924 -11.01 4.01 4.35
CA ASP A 924 -11.98 3.31 3.51
C ASP A 924 -12.40 1.93 4.09
N CYS A 925 -13.01 1.06 3.28
CA CYS A 925 -13.58 -0.20 3.74
C CYS A 925 -12.53 -1.14 4.34
N LYS A 926 -11.43 -1.35 3.61
CA LYS A 926 -10.30 -2.18 4.06
C LYS A 926 -9.56 -1.55 5.24
N ASP A 927 -9.46 -0.22 5.31
CA ASP A 927 -8.85 0.46 6.46
C ASP A 927 -9.67 0.27 7.74
N LYS A 928 -11.00 0.48 7.68
CA LYS A 928 -11.88 0.30 8.85
C LYS A 928 -11.93 -1.17 9.28
N ALA A 929 -11.96 -2.11 8.33
CA ALA A 929 -11.85 -3.54 8.63
C ALA A 929 -10.51 -3.88 9.32
N THR A 930 -9.40 -3.33 8.82
CA THR A 930 -8.05 -3.52 9.40
C THR A 930 -7.99 -3.01 10.84
N LEU A 931 -8.56 -1.84 11.12
CA LEU A 931 -8.61 -1.27 12.46
C LEU A 931 -9.42 -2.16 13.43
N ILE A 932 -10.60 -2.62 13.03
CA ILE A 932 -11.43 -3.55 13.83
C ILE A 932 -10.66 -4.83 14.13
N VAL A 933 -10.13 -5.50 13.10
CA VAL A 933 -9.40 -6.77 13.25
C VAL A 933 -8.21 -6.61 14.17
N THR A 934 -7.43 -5.55 13.99
CA THR A 934 -6.21 -5.31 14.76
C THR A 934 -6.53 -5.03 16.23
N MET A 935 -7.50 -4.15 16.52
CA MET A 935 -7.89 -3.84 17.90
C MET A 935 -8.48 -5.05 18.62
N LEU A 936 -9.25 -5.91 17.94
CA LEU A 936 -9.78 -7.14 18.53
C LEU A 936 -8.68 -8.17 18.82
N LYS A 937 -7.71 -8.34 17.91
CA LYS A 937 -6.56 -9.22 18.12
C LYS A 937 -5.74 -8.82 19.35
N GLU A 938 -5.52 -7.52 19.59
CA GLU A 938 -4.83 -7.02 20.79
C GLU A 938 -5.58 -7.33 22.10
N LEU A 939 -6.89 -7.60 22.04
CA LEU A 939 -7.73 -8.01 23.17
C LEU A 939 -7.80 -9.53 23.33
N GLY A 940 -7.06 -10.29 22.53
CA GLY A 940 -7.09 -11.76 22.49
C GLY A 940 -8.31 -12.34 21.77
N ILE A 941 -9.07 -11.51 21.04
CA ILE A 941 -10.24 -11.94 20.27
C ILE A 941 -9.79 -12.19 18.82
N ASN A 942 -9.92 -13.44 18.38
CA ASN A 942 -9.62 -13.78 17.00
C ASN A 942 -10.56 -13.02 16.05
N ALA A 943 -9.97 -12.34 15.06
CA ALA A 943 -10.70 -11.65 14.00
C ALA A 943 -9.89 -11.73 12.69
N THR A 944 -10.59 -11.64 11.56
CA THR A 944 -9.98 -11.74 10.23
C THR A 944 -10.60 -10.74 9.26
N ILE A 945 -9.82 -10.26 8.29
CA ILE A 945 -10.37 -9.45 7.21
C ILE A 945 -11.17 -10.34 6.26
N VAL A 946 -12.26 -9.79 5.76
CA VAL A 946 -13.14 -10.42 4.78
C VAL A 946 -13.23 -9.50 3.59
N VAL A 947 -12.93 -10.02 2.41
CA VAL A 947 -13.13 -9.30 1.15
C VAL A 947 -14.38 -9.88 0.51
N LEU A 948 -15.34 -9.06 0.12
CA LEU A 948 -16.63 -9.51 -0.42
C LEU A 948 -17.01 -8.78 -1.71
N ARG A 949 -17.85 -9.47 -2.48
CA ARG A 949 -18.55 -8.92 -3.63
C ARG A 949 -19.94 -8.56 -3.15
N THR A 950 -20.22 -7.27 -3.06
CA THR A 950 -21.50 -6.77 -2.60
C THR A 950 -22.63 -7.33 -3.47
N GLY A 951 -23.80 -7.50 -2.86
CA GLY A 951 -25.01 -7.87 -3.54
C GLY A 951 -25.41 -6.89 -4.66
N MET A 952 -24.82 -5.69 -4.74
CA MET A 952 -25.03 -4.79 -5.88
C MET A 952 -24.42 -5.33 -7.18
N LYS A 953 -23.36 -6.14 -7.10
CA LYS A 953 -22.78 -6.85 -8.24
C LYS A 953 -23.32 -8.27 -8.42
N GLY A 954 -24.16 -8.74 -7.48
CA GLY A 954 -24.81 -10.05 -7.52
C GLY A 954 -23.85 -11.20 -7.23
N ASP A 955 -24.34 -12.42 -7.32
CA ASP A 955 -23.53 -13.62 -7.12
C ASP A 955 -22.52 -13.81 -8.26
N PHE A 956 -21.53 -14.68 -8.07
CA PHE A 956 -20.46 -14.91 -9.04
C PHE A 956 -19.98 -16.36 -8.99
N GLU A 957 -19.48 -16.90 -10.11
CA GLU A 957 -18.92 -18.24 -10.10
C GLU A 957 -17.68 -18.34 -9.21
N GLN A 958 -17.42 -19.55 -8.70
CA GLN A 958 -16.35 -19.79 -7.73
C GLN A 958 -15.01 -20.15 -8.38
N GLU A 959 -14.96 -20.36 -9.71
CA GLU A 959 -13.72 -20.72 -10.42
C GLU A 959 -13.61 -19.93 -11.74
N PRO A 960 -12.42 -19.37 -12.05
CA PRO A 960 -11.16 -19.45 -11.29
C PRO A 960 -11.14 -18.52 -10.07
N ALA A 961 -10.22 -18.75 -9.13
CA ALA A 961 -10.06 -17.85 -7.99
C ALA A 961 -9.47 -16.50 -8.43
N SER A 962 -10.09 -15.39 -8.02
CA SER A 962 -9.72 -14.05 -8.49
C SER A 962 -10.15 -12.97 -7.49
N LEU A 963 -9.41 -11.86 -7.39
CA LEU A 963 -9.90 -10.66 -6.70
C LEU A 963 -10.79 -9.77 -7.57
N ALA A 964 -10.74 -9.92 -8.90
CA ALA A 964 -11.47 -9.07 -9.83
C ALA A 964 -12.98 -8.95 -9.55
N PRO A 965 -13.69 -9.99 -9.03
CA PRO A 965 -15.10 -9.87 -8.71
C PRO A 965 -15.43 -9.03 -7.47
N PHE A 966 -14.48 -8.83 -6.55
CA PHE A 966 -14.72 -8.25 -5.23
C PHE A 966 -14.66 -6.72 -5.25
N ASP A 967 -15.39 -6.07 -4.36
CA ASP A 967 -15.54 -4.60 -4.32
C ASP A 967 -15.69 -4.00 -2.92
N HIS A 968 -15.65 -4.81 -1.86
CA HIS A 968 -15.80 -4.34 -0.48
C HIS A 968 -15.01 -5.17 0.53
N ALA A 969 -14.75 -4.62 1.72
CA ALA A 969 -14.00 -5.29 2.78
C ALA A 969 -14.57 -4.99 4.18
N ILE A 970 -14.70 -6.04 5.01
CA ILE A 970 -15.27 -6.02 6.36
C ILE A 970 -14.44 -6.92 7.30
N ALA A 971 -14.83 -7.03 8.58
CA ALA A 971 -14.18 -7.93 9.54
C ALA A 971 -15.09 -9.12 9.92
N TYR A 972 -14.50 -10.27 10.26
CA TYR A 972 -15.21 -11.43 10.80
C TYR A 972 -14.63 -11.88 12.14
N VAL A 973 -15.51 -12.17 13.10
CA VAL A 973 -15.19 -12.59 14.48
C VAL A 973 -15.71 -14.01 14.72
N PRO A 974 -14.87 -15.05 14.65
CA PRO A 974 -15.30 -16.44 14.73
C PRO A 974 -15.98 -16.83 16.05
N SER A 975 -15.65 -16.20 17.17
CA SER A 975 -16.24 -16.55 18.48
C SER A 975 -17.72 -16.15 18.62
N LEU A 976 -18.19 -15.21 17.80
CA LEU A 976 -19.58 -14.76 17.76
C LEU A 976 -20.29 -15.17 16.47
N ASP A 977 -19.53 -15.66 15.48
CA ASP A 977 -19.96 -15.82 14.08
C ASP A 977 -20.53 -14.52 13.48
N TRP A 978 -19.89 -13.39 13.81
CA TRP A 978 -20.33 -12.05 13.38
C TRP A 978 -19.45 -11.47 12.28
N TYR A 979 -20.10 -10.80 11.34
CA TYR A 979 -19.48 -10.00 10.30
C TYR A 979 -19.74 -8.52 10.59
N LEU A 980 -18.68 -7.72 10.58
CA LEU A 980 -18.68 -6.34 11.06
C LEU A 980 -18.29 -5.40 9.90
N ASP A 981 -19.27 -4.70 9.33
CA ASP A 981 -19.03 -3.67 8.32
C ASP A 981 -18.78 -2.31 8.97
N GLY A 982 -17.50 -1.94 9.12
CA GLY A 982 -17.13 -0.65 9.68
C GLY A 982 -17.56 0.56 8.84
N THR A 983 -18.00 0.37 7.59
CA THR A 983 -18.47 1.45 6.70
C THR A 983 -19.96 1.75 6.87
N ALA A 984 -20.71 0.84 7.49
CA ALA A 984 -22.14 0.94 7.65
C ALA A 984 -22.51 1.76 8.90
N GLU A 985 -22.39 3.09 8.83
CA GLU A 985 -22.47 4.01 9.98
C GLU A 985 -23.75 3.93 10.83
N PHE A 986 -24.83 3.40 10.28
CA PHE A 986 -26.12 3.25 10.95
C PHE A 986 -26.54 1.78 11.17
N THR A 987 -25.63 0.81 11.01
CA THR A 987 -25.93 -0.63 11.15
C THR A 987 -25.28 -1.17 12.43
N GLY A 988 -26.03 -1.91 13.25
CA GLY A 988 -25.52 -2.47 14.50
C GLY A 988 -24.50 -3.58 14.27
N SER A 989 -23.65 -3.86 15.27
CA SER A 989 -22.58 -4.87 15.17
C SER A 989 -23.05 -6.32 14.97
N GLY A 990 -24.29 -6.62 15.32
CA GLY A 990 -24.93 -7.92 15.07
C GLY A 990 -25.69 -8.00 13.76
N GLU A 991 -25.67 -6.94 12.94
CA GLU A 991 -26.46 -6.81 11.72
C GLU A 991 -25.56 -6.64 10.49
N LEU A 992 -26.08 -7.01 9.32
CA LEU A 992 -25.46 -6.72 8.03
C LEU A 992 -26.29 -5.71 7.24
N PRO A 993 -25.66 -4.75 6.54
CA PRO A 993 -26.36 -3.87 5.60
C PRO A 993 -26.93 -4.69 4.43
N ALA A 994 -27.93 -4.17 3.73
CA ALA A 994 -28.63 -4.90 2.65
C ALA A 994 -27.69 -5.39 1.53
N MET A 995 -26.61 -4.65 1.27
CA MET A 995 -25.63 -5.01 0.24
C MET A 995 -24.72 -6.19 0.64
N ASP A 996 -24.62 -6.54 1.92
CA ASP A 996 -23.72 -7.60 2.39
C ASP A 996 -24.46 -8.91 2.68
N ARG A 997 -25.79 -8.87 2.83
CA ARG A 997 -26.59 -10.05 3.12
C ARG A 997 -26.54 -11.07 1.98
N GLY A 998 -26.16 -12.31 2.29
CA GLY A 998 -26.00 -13.36 1.30
C GLY A 998 -24.87 -13.12 0.28
N ALA A 999 -23.99 -12.13 0.50
CA ALA A 999 -22.94 -11.76 -0.44
C ALA A 999 -21.83 -12.82 -0.50
N LEU A 1000 -21.24 -13.02 -1.68
CA LEU A 1000 -20.06 -13.87 -1.85
C LEU A 1000 -18.84 -13.19 -1.21
N ALA A 1001 -18.13 -13.91 -0.34
CA ALA A 1001 -17.03 -13.38 0.44
C ALA A 1001 -15.90 -14.37 0.61
N ILE A 1002 -14.69 -13.86 0.83
CA ILE A 1002 -13.53 -14.65 1.23
C ILE A 1002 -13.02 -14.16 2.58
N GLN A 1003 -13.01 -15.07 3.56
CA GLN A 1003 -12.34 -14.85 4.83
C GLN A 1003 -10.84 -15.06 4.63
N ILE A 1004 -10.00 -14.04 4.88
CA ILE A 1004 -8.56 -14.12 4.63
C ILE A 1004 -7.80 -14.06 5.95
N ASN A 1005 -7.24 -15.20 6.34
CA ASN A 1005 -6.42 -15.40 7.55
C ASN A 1005 -5.02 -15.92 7.16
N GLU A 1006 -4.18 -16.25 8.15
CA GLU A 1006 -2.79 -16.75 8.02
C GLU A 1006 -2.67 -18.10 7.25
N GLY A 1007 -3.04 -18.11 5.97
CA GLY A 1007 -2.81 -19.20 5.02
C GLY A 1007 -3.96 -20.19 4.82
N LYS A 1008 -5.15 -19.98 5.39
CA LYS A 1008 -6.35 -20.83 5.19
C LYS A 1008 -7.58 -19.99 4.80
N PRO A 1009 -7.55 -19.34 3.63
CA PRO A 1009 -8.69 -18.56 3.19
C PRO A 1009 -9.93 -19.44 3.01
N LYS A 1010 -11.11 -18.87 3.24
CA LYS A 1010 -12.38 -19.60 3.09
C LYS A 1010 -13.36 -18.77 2.28
N LEU A 1011 -13.74 -19.29 1.11
CA LEU A 1011 -14.85 -18.75 0.34
C LEU A 1011 -16.16 -19.12 1.02
N VAL A 1012 -17.03 -18.15 1.25
CA VAL A 1012 -18.30 -18.27 1.95
C VAL A 1012 -19.35 -17.35 1.31
N HIS A 1013 -20.62 -17.62 1.56
CA HIS A 1013 -21.65 -16.60 1.47
C HIS A 1013 -21.92 -16.04 2.87
N LEU A 1014 -22.05 -14.73 2.97
CA LEU A 1014 -22.41 -14.08 4.23
C LEU A 1014 -23.82 -14.50 4.67
N PRO A 1015 -24.13 -14.45 5.98
CA PRO A 1015 -25.45 -14.78 6.47
C PRO A 1015 -26.56 -13.97 5.78
N GLU A 1016 -27.68 -14.63 5.50
CA GLU A 1016 -28.94 -13.99 5.15
C GLU A 1016 -29.90 -14.14 6.33
N PRO A 1017 -30.03 -13.11 7.21
CA PRO A 1017 -30.87 -13.22 8.40
C PRO A 1017 -32.33 -13.51 8.03
N PRO A 1018 -33.03 -14.34 8.83
CA PRO A 1018 -34.45 -14.61 8.61
C PRO A 1018 -35.29 -13.34 8.80
N ALA A 1019 -36.49 -13.31 8.22
CA ALA A 1019 -37.41 -12.17 8.32
C ALA A 1019 -37.76 -11.77 9.77
N SER A 1020 -37.67 -12.69 10.74
CA SER A 1020 -37.88 -12.40 12.16
C SER A 1020 -36.82 -11.50 12.79
N GLU A 1021 -35.67 -11.32 12.14
CA GLU A 1021 -34.59 -10.43 12.58
C GLU A 1021 -34.61 -9.08 11.83
N SER A 1022 -35.58 -8.83 10.96
CA SER A 1022 -35.75 -7.57 10.25
C SER A 1022 -37.22 -7.20 10.25
N VAL A 1023 -37.65 -6.57 11.35
CA VAL A 1023 -39.05 -6.31 11.67
C VAL A 1023 -39.32 -4.81 11.65
N SER A 1024 -40.34 -4.41 10.90
CA SER A 1024 -40.92 -3.08 10.97
C SER A 1024 -42.30 -3.20 11.62
N SER A 1025 -42.44 -2.70 12.84
CA SER A 1025 -43.72 -2.69 13.57
C SER A 1025 -44.28 -1.27 13.59
N LYS A 1026 -45.51 -1.10 13.11
CA LYS A 1026 -46.21 0.17 13.01
C LYS A 1026 -47.58 0.09 13.69
N ARG A 1027 -47.90 1.09 14.50
CA ARG A 1027 -49.18 1.22 15.19
C ARG A 1027 -49.80 2.59 14.95
N ILE A 1028 -50.99 2.61 14.39
CA ILE A 1028 -51.83 3.81 14.21
C ILE A 1028 -53.03 3.69 15.14
N GLU A 1029 -53.21 4.67 16.02
CA GLU A 1029 -54.44 4.82 16.81
C GLU A 1029 -55.15 6.12 16.39
N ALA A 1030 -56.36 5.98 15.86
CA ALA A 1030 -57.15 7.08 15.33
C ALA A 1030 -58.42 7.28 16.16
N ALA A 1031 -58.53 8.42 16.84
CA ALA A 1031 -59.76 8.86 17.50
C ALA A 1031 -60.57 9.72 16.51
N VAL A 1032 -61.66 9.16 15.99
CA VAL A 1032 -62.44 9.76 14.89
C VAL A 1032 -63.61 10.58 15.43
N ASN A 1033 -63.74 11.79 14.93
CA ASN A 1033 -64.83 12.72 15.24
C ASN A 1033 -66.04 12.47 14.33
N ALA A 1034 -67.21 13.00 14.71
CA ALA A 1034 -68.45 12.87 13.94
C ALA A 1034 -68.37 13.48 12.52
N ASP A 1035 -67.53 14.50 12.34
CA ASP A 1035 -67.29 15.16 11.05
C ASP A 1035 -66.39 14.34 10.09
N GLY A 1036 -65.74 13.29 10.59
CA GLY A 1036 -64.80 12.45 9.85
C GLY A 1036 -63.32 12.86 9.97
N SER A 1037 -63.02 13.92 10.74
CA SER A 1037 -61.65 14.25 11.14
C SER A 1037 -61.17 13.29 12.25
N ALA A 1038 -59.86 13.11 12.41
CA ALA A 1038 -59.31 12.26 13.46
C ALA A 1038 -58.06 12.84 14.12
N GLN A 1039 -57.88 12.54 15.40
CA GLN A 1039 -56.58 12.66 16.07
C GLN A 1039 -55.85 11.33 15.94
N ILE A 1040 -54.60 11.38 15.47
CA ILE A 1040 -53.76 10.22 15.18
C ILE A 1040 -52.60 10.17 16.17
N ASP A 1041 -52.45 9.06 16.86
CA ASP A 1041 -51.22 8.66 17.56
C ASP A 1041 -50.53 7.57 16.72
N TRP A 1042 -49.34 7.88 16.20
CA TRP A 1042 -48.54 6.99 15.37
C TRP A 1042 -47.28 6.55 16.10
N ASN A 1043 -47.00 5.25 16.11
CA ASN A 1043 -45.78 4.70 16.69
C ASN A 1043 -45.16 3.71 15.71
N VAL A 1044 -43.84 3.78 15.55
CA VAL A 1044 -43.06 2.83 14.76
C VAL A 1044 -41.87 2.34 15.57
N SER A 1045 -41.59 1.04 15.45
CA SER A 1045 -40.38 0.38 15.91
C SER A 1045 -39.78 -0.39 14.75
N VAL A 1046 -38.49 -0.17 14.43
CA VAL A 1046 -37.81 -0.82 13.30
C VAL A 1046 -36.52 -1.47 13.77
N SER A 1047 -36.31 -2.73 13.38
CA SER A 1047 -35.08 -3.52 13.63
C SER A 1047 -34.51 -4.12 12.34
N GLY A 1048 -33.25 -4.56 12.39
CA GLY A 1048 -32.59 -5.24 11.27
C GLY A 1048 -32.35 -4.32 10.07
N VAL A 1049 -32.54 -4.83 8.86
CA VAL A 1049 -32.07 -4.18 7.62
C VAL A 1049 -32.60 -2.75 7.43
N HIS A 1050 -33.85 -2.49 7.81
CA HIS A 1050 -34.49 -1.18 7.67
C HIS A 1050 -34.10 -0.19 8.78
N ALA A 1051 -33.60 -0.66 9.93
CA ALA A 1051 -33.22 0.24 11.02
C ALA A 1051 -32.15 1.24 10.57
N SER A 1052 -31.19 0.80 9.75
CA SER A 1052 -30.14 1.65 9.20
C SER A 1052 -30.67 2.83 8.36
N SER A 1053 -31.58 2.56 7.42
CA SER A 1053 -32.17 3.60 6.57
C SER A 1053 -33.08 4.54 7.36
N TRP A 1054 -33.78 4.01 8.37
CA TRP A 1054 -34.58 4.82 9.29
C TRP A 1054 -33.72 5.72 10.18
N ARG A 1055 -32.60 5.23 10.75
CA ARG A 1055 -31.65 6.07 11.50
C ARG A 1055 -31.13 7.20 10.61
N GLY A 1056 -30.61 6.91 9.42
CA GLY A 1056 -30.14 7.96 8.50
C GLY A 1056 -31.24 8.96 8.10
N ARG A 1057 -32.46 8.45 7.82
CA ARG A 1057 -33.62 9.29 7.50
C ARG A 1057 -34.14 10.08 8.70
N TYR A 1058 -33.89 9.71 9.95
CA TYR A 1058 -34.44 10.46 11.10
C TYR A 1058 -33.37 11.07 12.01
N HIS A 1059 -32.09 10.90 11.72
CA HIS A 1059 -30.95 11.38 12.51
C HIS A 1059 -31.04 12.88 12.85
N ALA A 1060 -31.28 13.71 11.83
CA ALA A 1060 -31.34 15.16 11.99
C ALA A 1060 -32.69 15.61 12.62
N LYS A 1061 -32.69 15.85 13.94
CA LYS A 1061 -33.86 16.31 14.72
C LYS A 1061 -34.65 17.45 14.07
N ALA A 1062 -33.97 18.42 13.45
CA ALA A 1062 -34.60 19.58 12.80
C ALA A 1062 -35.54 19.21 11.64
N THR A 1063 -35.33 18.06 11.01
CA THR A 1063 -36.11 17.61 9.83
C THR A 1063 -37.09 16.47 10.13
N GLN A 1064 -37.06 15.90 11.34
CA GLN A 1064 -37.87 14.73 11.71
C GLN A 1064 -39.37 14.97 11.48
N LYS A 1065 -39.90 16.11 11.92
CA LYS A 1065 -41.33 16.46 11.75
C LYS A 1065 -41.76 16.44 10.28
N GLN A 1066 -40.95 17.04 9.39
CA GLN A 1066 -41.21 17.07 7.96
C GLN A 1066 -41.16 15.66 7.35
N ARG A 1067 -40.15 14.86 7.71
CA ARG A 1067 -39.99 13.50 7.17
C ARG A 1067 -41.12 12.57 7.61
N VAL A 1068 -41.57 12.66 8.87
CA VAL A 1068 -42.77 11.94 9.34
C VAL A 1068 -44.03 12.41 8.60
N GLN A 1069 -44.17 13.71 8.35
CA GLN A 1069 -45.28 14.27 7.58
C GLN A 1069 -45.31 13.72 6.15
N GLU A 1070 -44.16 13.61 5.48
CA GLU A 1070 -44.04 13.00 4.14
C GLU A 1070 -44.43 11.52 4.16
N ASP A 1071 -43.91 10.74 5.11
CA ASP A 1071 -44.13 9.30 5.18
C ASP A 1071 -45.61 8.98 5.48
N LEU A 1072 -46.23 9.67 6.44
CA LEU A 1072 -47.64 9.48 6.77
C LEU A 1072 -48.61 9.99 5.69
N ALA A 1073 -48.23 11.01 4.89
CA ALA A 1073 -49.09 11.56 3.85
C ALA A 1073 -49.38 10.58 2.71
N SER A 1074 -48.53 9.55 2.54
CA SER A 1074 -48.74 8.47 1.58
C SER A 1074 -49.93 7.55 1.94
N GLU A 1075 -50.26 7.47 3.22
CA GLU A 1075 -51.33 6.60 3.75
C GLU A 1075 -52.55 7.37 4.23
N ILE A 1076 -52.35 8.53 4.86
CA ILE A 1076 -53.39 9.41 5.38
C ILE A 1076 -53.25 10.78 4.68
N PRO A 1077 -54.00 11.02 3.59
CA PRO A 1077 -53.93 12.28 2.87
C PRO A 1077 -54.28 13.48 3.76
N GLN A 1078 -53.60 14.61 3.52
CA GLN A 1078 -53.88 15.90 4.17
C GLN A 1078 -53.73 15.91 5.71
N LEU A 1079 -52.94 15.01 6.31
CA LEU A 1079 -52.62 15.10 7.74
C LEU A 1079 -51.77 16.34 8.08
N ASP A 1080 -51.82 16.78 9.32
CA ASP A 1080 -50.94 17.79 9.94
C ASP A 1080 -50.25 17.17 11.17
N VAL A 1081 -48.96 16.87 11.06
CA VAL A 1081 -48.15 16.36 12.18
C VAL A 1081 -47.96 17.48 13.20
N GLN A 1082 -48.27 17.22 14.46
CA GLN A 1082 -48.20 18.17 15.56
C GLN A 1082 -46.89 18.04 16.34
N SER A 1083 -46.50 16.81 16.68
CA SER A 1083 -45.26 16.51 17.40
C SER A 1083 -44.64 15.19 16.95
N VAL A 1084 -43.31 15.08 17.11
CA VAL A 1084 -42.53 13.86 16.86
C VAL A 1084 -41.52 13.69 17.99
N THR A 1085 -41.37 12.46 18.49
CA THR A 1085 -40.30 12.05 19.41
C THR A 1085 -39.64 10.78 18.90
N SER A 1086 -38.34 10.62 19.18
CA SER A 1086 -37.56 9.42 18.85
C SER A 1086 -36.71 9.00 20.05
N ASN A 1087 -36.25 7.74 20.07
CA ASN A 1087 -35.18 7.30 20.97
C ASN A 1087 -33.82 7.88 20.55
N ASP A 1088 -32.74 7.44 21.20
CA ASP A 1088 -31.39 7.84 20.81
C ASP A 1088 -30.97 7.16 19.50
N LEU A 1089 -31.05 7.90 18.39
CA LEU A 1089 -30.71 7.39 17.06
C LEU A 1089 -29.19 7.28 16.82
N ASP A 1090 -28.36 7.79 17.73
CA ASP A 1090 -26.91 7.58 17.71
C ASP A 1090 -26.51 6.20 18.29
N ASP A 1091 -27.40 5.56 19.06
CA ASP A 1091 -27.23 4.19 19.55
C ASP A 1091 -27.64 3.17 18.47
N ILE A 1092 -26.65 2.78 17.67
CA ILE A 1092 -26.81 1.84 16.55
C ILE A 1092 -27.14 0.40 16.99
N GLU A 1093 -26.98 0.09 18.28
CA GLU A 1093 -27.30 -1.22 18.85
C GLU A 1093 -28.77 -1.34 19.27
N SER A 1094 -29.50 -0.21 19.30
CA SER A 1094 -30.91 -0.13 19.71
C SER A 1094 -31.86 -0.05 18.52
N ASN A 1095 -33.06 -0.64 18.62
CA ASN A 1095 -34.09 -0.49 17.58
C ASN A 1095 -34.46 0.99 17.36
N VAL A 1096 -34.90 1.36 16.16
CA VAL A 1096 -35.40 2.71 15.90
C VAL A 1096 -36.83 2.84 16.41
N GLU A 1097 -37.08 3.76 17.34
CA GLU A 1097 -38.42 4.09 17.80
C GLU A 1097 -38.79 5.52 17.43
N ILE A 1098 -39.93 5.70 16.75
CA ILE A 1098 -40.48 7.02 16.41
C ILE A 1098 -41.95 7.08 16.81
N LYS A 1099 -42.33 8.16 17.48
CA LYS A 1099 -43.70 8.43 17.91
C LYS A 1099 -44.12 9.80 17.39
N ALA A 1100 -45.33 9.90 16.86
CA ALA A 1100 -45.86 11.16 16.39
C ALA A 1100 -47.33 11.34 16.75
N LYS A 1101 -47.72 12.58 16.96
CA LYS A 1101 -49.14 12.98 17.05
C LYS A 1101 -49.48 13.81 15.84
N ALA A 1102 -50.62 13.54 15.24
CA ALA A 1102 -51.08 14.29 14.08
C ALA A 1102 -52.61 14.49 14.08
N LYS A 1103 -53.06 15.48 13.32
CA LYS A 1103 -54.47 15.71 13.05
C LYS A 1103 -54.76 15.42 11.58
N ALA A 1104 -55.76 14.60 11.29
CA ALA A 1104 -56.19 14.26 9.95
C ALA A 1104 -57.58 14.86 9.68
N PRO A 1105 -57.71 15.98 8.95
CA PRO A 1105 -58.99 16.64 8.70
C PRO A 1105 -59.97 15.81 7.86
N SER A 1106 -59.48 14.83 7.10
CA SER A 1106 -60.28 13.96 6.23
C SER A 1106 -59.84 12.50 6.34
N PHE A 1107 -59.81 11.97 7.56
CA PHE A 1107 -59.42 10.59 7.83
C PHE A 1107 -60.49 9.59 7.35
N ALA A 1108 -61.78 9.86 7.63
CA ALA A 1108 -62.89 9.07 7.15
C ALA A 1108 -63.53 9.70 5.91
N ARG A 1109 -63.64 8.93 4.81
CA ARG A 1109 -64.35 9.37 3.61
C ARG A 1109 -65.86 9.40 3.88
N LYS A 1110 -66.48 10.56 3.63
CA LYS A 1110 -67.91 10.80 3.83
C LYS A 1110 -68.72 10.53 2.56
N ASP A 1111 -69.78 9.73 2.69
CA ASP A 1111 -70.81 9.51 1.67
C ASP A 1111 -72.19 9.44 2.34
N GLY A 1112 -72.94 10.55 2.27
CA GLY A 1112 -74.17 10.75 3.06
C GLY A 1112 -73.94 10.63 4.58
N ASP A 1113 -74.72 9.77 5.23
CA ASP A 1113 -74.61 9.44 6.66
C ASP A 1113 -73.55 8.35 6.94
N THR A 1114 -72.97 7.78 5.89
CA THR A 1114 -71.95 6.73 5.98
C THR A 1114 -70.55 7.33 5.99
N ARG A 1115 -69.66 6.69 6.72
CA ARG A 1115 -68.23 7.00 6.81
C ARG A 1115 -67.44 5.73 6.52
N THR A 1116 -66.38 5.85 5.72
CA THR A 1116 -65.49 4.73 5.39
C THR A 1116 -64.04 5.09 5.71
N VAL A 1117 -63.34 4.20 6.41
CA VAL A 1117 -61.94 4.31 6.80
C VAL A 1117 -61.18 3.11 6.23
N GLY A 1118 -60.01 3.33 5.63
CA GLY A 1118 -59.09 2.24 5.28
C GLY A 1118 -58.45 1.69 6.56
N MET A 1119 -58.61 0.40 6.84
CA MET A 1119 -58.15 -0.19 8.10
C MET A 1119 -56.75 -0.80 7.99
N GLY A 1120 -56.40 -1.41 6.85
CA GLY A 1120 -55.11 -2.07 6.70
C GLY A 1120 -54.05 -1.22 6.02
N ALA A 1121 -52.79 -1.60 6.27
CA ALA A 1121 -51.63 -1.01 5.62
C ALA A 1121 -51.63 -1.36 4.13
N ARG A 1122 -51.39 -0.36 3.28
CA ARG A 1122 -51.26 -0.56 1.84
C ARG A 1122 -49.82 -0.89 1.50
N GLU A 1123 -49.44 -2.13 1.76
CA GLU A 1123 -48.10 -2.65 1.47
C GLU A 1123 -47.78 -2.65 -0.03
N HIS A 1124 -48.82 -2.70 -0.87
CA HIS A 1124 -48.70 -2.63 -2.33
C HIS A 1124 -47.71 -3.68 -2.87
N MET A 1125 -47.79 -4.92 -2.36
CA MET A 1125 -46.91 -6.04 -2.68
C MET A 1125 -46.82 -6.29 -4.19
N VAL A 1126 -47.94 -6.17 -4.91
CA VAL A 1126 -47.94 -6.30 -6.37
C VAL A 1126 -47.13 -5.19 -7.02
N ARG A 1127 -47.30 -3.94 -6.60
CA ARG A 1127 -46.55 -2.81 -7.16
C ARG A 1127 -45.06 -2.89 -6.81
N GLY A 1128 -44.73 -3.31 -5.59
CA GLY A 1128 -43.35 -3.39 -5.09
C GLY A 1128 -42.55 -4.55 -5.66
N TYR A 1129 -43.15 -5.74 -5.78
CA TYR A 1129 -42.43 -6.97 -6.11
C TYR A 1129 -42.93 -7.70 -7.36
N ALA A 1130 -44.21 -7.56 -7.73
CA ALA A 1130 -44.84 -8.39 -8.75
C ALA A 1130 -45.55 -7.59 -9.87
N ALA A 1131 -44.99 -6.44 -10.26
CA ALA A 1131 -45.64 -5.51 -11.19
C ALA A 1131 -45.85 -6.12 -12.60
N LEU A 1132 -44.93 -6.97 -13.05
CA LEU A 1132 -45.00 -7.64 -14.35
C LEU A 1132 -46.00 -8.81 -14.33
N SER A 1133 -46.71 -9.06 -15.43
CA SER A 1133 -47.63 -10.21 -15.54
C SER A 1133 -46.92 -11.55 -15.70
N SER A 1134 -45.69 -11.54 -16.22
CA SER A 1134 -44.80 -12.71 -16.34
C SER A 1134 -43.34 -12.25 -16.34
N ARG A 1135 -42.40 -13.19 -16.14
CA ARG A 1135 -40.96 -12.91 -16.08
C ARG A 1135 -40.16 -13.97 -16.81
N ARG A 1136 -38.99 -13.57 -17.32
CA ARG A 1136 -37.97 -14.46 -17.87
C ARG A 1136 -36.80 -14.63 -16.91
N GLN A 1137 -36.57 -13.65 -16.05
CA GLN A 1137 -35.51 -13.68 -15.06
C GLN A 1137 -36.09 -13.92 -13.66
N SER A 1138 -35.25 -14.46 -12.78
CA SER A 1138 -35.57 -14.54 -11.37
C SER A 1138 -35.87 -13.14 -10.81
N LEU A 1139 -36.73 -13.06 -9.80
CA LEU A 1139 -36.92 -11.87 -8.98
C LEU A 1139 -36.03 -12.00 -7.74
N ARG A 1140 -35.27 -10.95 -7.46
CA ARG A 1140 -34.46 -10.80 -6.25
C ARG A 1140 -35.12 -9.80 -5.31
N ILE A 1141 -35.32 -10.21 -4.07
CA ILE A 1141 -35.78 -9.41 -2.95
C ILE A 1141 -34.53 -9.06 -2.14
N SER A 1142 -34.33 -7.77 -1.84
CA SER A 1142 -33.08 -7.27 -1.25
C SER A 1142 -32.82 -7.76 0.17
N ALA A 1143 -33.88 -8.07 0.93
CA ALA A 1143 -33.79 -8.65 2.26
C ALA A 1143 -35.10 -9.37 2.62
N LEU A 1144 -34.99 -10.37 3.51
CA LEU A 1144 -36.14 -10.98 4.15
C LEU A 1144 -36.63 -10.07 5.29
N THR A 1145 -37.90 -9.71 5.29
CA THR A 1145 -38.47 -8.76 6.26
C THR A 1145 -39.83 -9.22 6.78
N THR A 1146 -40.15 -8.77 7.99
CA THR A 1146 -41.49 -8.88 8.58
C THR A 1146 -42.09 -7.49 8.76
N GLU A 1147 -43.27 -7.26 8.19
CA GLU A 1147 -44.05 -6.04 8.39
C GLU A 1147 -45.21 -6.36 9.34
N GLU A 1148 -45.29 -5.63 10.46
CA GLU A 1148 -46.37 -5.75 11.44
C GLU A 1148 -47.10 -4.42 11.56
N ASN A 1149 -48.36 -4.36 11.10
CA ASN A 1149 -49.16 -3.14 11.20
C ASN A 1149 -50.38 -3.36 12.10
N GLU A 1150 -50.60 -2.45 13.04
CA GLU A 1150 -51.79 -2.40 13.88
C GLU A 1150 -52.51 -1.05 13.71
N THR A 1151 -53.77 -1.10 13.27
CA THR A 1151 -54.64 0.06 13.17
C THR A 1151 -55.79 -0.08 14.16
N VAL A 1152 -55.91 0.89 15.07
CA VAL A 1152 -56.99 0.98 16.06
C VAL A 1152 -57.82 2.23 15.76
N VAL A 1153 -59.09 2.04 15.41
CA VAL A 1153 -60.03 3.14 15.16
C VAL A 1153 -61.05 3.22 16.28
N ARG A 1154 -61.08 4.36 16.97
CA ARG A 1154 -62.10 4.69 17.98
C ARG A 1154 -63.17 5.56 17.33
N LEU A 1155 -64.36 5.00 17.19
CA LEU A 1155 -65.51 5.66 16.58
C LEU A 1155 -66.19 6.64 17.55
N PRO A 1156 -66.82 7.71 17.04
CA PRO A 1156 -67.54 8.67 17.86
C PRO A 1156 -68.74 8.01 18.55
N GLN A 1157 -69.18 8.60 19.67
CA GLN A 1157 -70.31 8.10 20.43
C GLN A 1157 -71.58 8.05 19.56
N GLY A 1158 -72.33 6.94 19.62
CA GLY A 1158 -73.54 6.74 18.80
C GLY A 1158 -73.28 6.23 17.37
N ALA A 1159 -72.02 5.96 17.00
CA ALA A 1159 -71.69 5.34 15.72
C ALA A 1159 -72.13 3.87 15.66
N LYS A 1160 -72.66 3.43 14.51
CA LYS A 1160 -73.02 2.04 14.24
C LYS A 1160 -72.16 1.47 13.11
N VAL A 1161 -71.41 0.41 13.39
CA VAL A 1161 -70.60 -0.29 12.39
C VAL A 1161 -71.53 -1.00 11.39
N LEU A 1162 -71.34 -0.74 10.10
CA LEU A 1162 -72.06 -1.36 8.98
C LEU A 1162 -71.25 -2.50 8.33
N GLY A 1163 -69.93 -2.35 8.26
CA GLY A 1163 -69.01 -3.35 7.72
C GLY A 1163 -67.67 -3.27 8.44
N ALA A 1164 -67.22 -4.40 9.01
CA ALA A 1164 -65.97 -4.50 9.76
C ALA A 1164 -64.96 -5.37 9.00
N PRO A 1165 -63.65 -5.19 9.25
CA PRO A 1165 -62.61 -6.07 8.74
C PRO A 1165 -62.81 -7.54 9.18
N HIS A 1166 -62.48 -8.49 8.30
CA HIS A 1166 -62.47 -9.94 8.55
C HIS A 1166 -61.06 -10.49 8.74
N ALA A 1167 -60.94 -11.55 9.55
CA ALA A 1167 -59.67 -12.25 9.74
C ALA A 1167 -59.32 -13.11 8.51
N ALA A 1168 -58.04 -13.17 8.18
CA ALA A 1168 -57.51 -13.96 7.06
C ALA A 1168 -56.09 -14.42 7.38
N SER A 1169 -55.64 -15.51 6.78
CA SER A 1169 -54.23 -15.92 6.86
C SER A 1169 -53.85 -16.77 5.66
N GLY A 1170 -52.56 -16.82 5.35
CA GLY A 1170 -52.01 -17.66 4.29
C GLY A 1170 -50.54 -17.96 4.52
N THR A 1171 -50.11 -19.12 4.04
CA THR A 1171 -48.70 -19.56 4.08
C THR A 1171 -48.36 -20.16 2.73
N THR A 1172 -47.26 -19.70 2.15
CA THR A 1172 -46.71 -20.18 0.89
C THR A 1172 -45.20 -20.39 1.04
N PRO A 1173 -44.51 -21.04 0.08
CA PRO A 1173 -43.05 -21.10 0.08
C PRO A 1173 -42.35 -19.74 -0.04
N PHE A 1174 -43.09 -18.66 -0.33
CA PHE A 1174 -42.54 -17.31 -0.48
C PHE A 1174 -42.69 -16.47 0.79
N GLY A 1175 -43.63 -16.82 1.66
CA GLY A 1175 -43.97 -16.01 2.83
C GLY A 1175 -45.29 -16.38 3.48
N THR A 1176 -45.57 -15.69 4.58
CA THR A 1176 -46.79 -15.80 5.35
C THR A 1176 -47.48 -14.44 5.46
N PHE A 1177 -48.80 -14.45 5.55
CA PHE A 1177 -49.55 -13.27 5.99
C PHE A 1177 -50.64 -13.67 6.98
N LYS A 1178 -50.97 -12.76 7.90
CA LYS A 1178 -52.03 -12.92 8.89
C LYS A 1178 -52.73 -11.59 9.10
N VAL A 1179 -54.06 -11.64 9.18
CA VAL A 1179 -54.96 -10.52 9.47
C VAL A 1179 -55.82 -10.93 10.64
N GLU A 1180 -55.74 -10.17 11.73
CA GLU A 1180 -56.47 -10.39 12.97
C GLU A 1180 -57.36 -9.19 13.23
N THR A 1181 -58.63 -9.43 13.54
CA THR A 1181 -59.62 -8.36 13.70
C THR A 1181 -60.36 -8.51 15.02
N GLU A 1182 -60.62 -7.39 15.67
CA GLU A 1182 -61.38 -7.32 16.92
C GLU A 1182 -62.31 -6.10 16.86
N THR A 1183 -63.59 -6.30 17.16
CA THR A 1183 -64.57 -5.21 17.27
C THR A 1183 -65.21 -5.26 18.65
N ASN A 1184 -64.97 -4.24 19.46
CA ASN A 1184 -65.51 -4.14 20.81
C ASN A 1184 -66.18 -2.78 20.99
N GLY A 1185 -67.52 -2.75 20.94
CA GLY A 1185 -68.30 -1.52 21.04
C GLY A 1185 -67.97 -0.53 19.92
N ASN A 1186 -67.37 0.60 20.29
CA ASN A 1186 -66.95 1.67 19.38
C ASN A 1186 -65.46 1.59 18.98
N VAL A 1187 -64.75 0.52 19.32
CA VAL A 1187 -63.34 0.33 18.96
C VAL A 1187 -63.22 -0.82 17.98
N VAL A 1188 -62.57 -0.55 16.84
CA VAL A 1188 -62.24 -1.56 15.82
C VAL A 1188 -60.72 -1.65 15.70
N ARG A 1189 -60.17 -2.84 15.87
CA ARG A 1189 -58.74 -3.14 15.75
C ARG A 1189 -58.51 -4.07 14.55
N LEU A 1190 -57.52 -3.73 13.74
CA LEU A 1190 -56.97 -4.59 12.70
C LEU A 1190 -55.47 -4.74 12.94
N LYS A 1191 -54.98 -5.97 13.13
CA LYS A 1191 -53.56 -6.29 13.15
C LYS A 1191 -53.21 -7.13 11.93
N THR A 1192 -52.12 -6.78 11.26
CA THR A 1192 -51.63 -7.48 10.08
C THR A 1192 -50.16 -7.81 10.27
N THR A 1193 -49.75 -9.01 9.84
CA THR A 1193 -48.36 -9.46 9.86
C THR A 1193 -48.05 -10.11 8.52
N ILE A 1194 -46.94 -9.73 7.89
CA ILE A 1194 -46.47 -10.28 6.61
C ILE A 1194 -44.99 -10.60 6.78
N ALA A 1195 -44.58 -11.82 6.45
CA ALA A 1195 -43.18 -12.20 6.47
C ALA A 1195 -42.77 -12.83 5.14
N LEU A 1196 -41.72 -12.29 4.52
CA LEU A 1196 -41.12 -12.88 3.32
C LEU A 1196 -40.06 -13.90 3.73
N THR A 1197 -40.08 -15.09 3.12
CA THR A 1197 -39.19 -16.21 3.50
C THR A 1197 -38.27 -16.67 2.39
N LYS A 1198 -38.36 -16.06 1.20
CA LYS A 1198 -37.55 -16.40 0.03
C LYS A 1198 -37.03 -15.13 -0.64
N SER A 1199 -35.70 -14.97 -0.67
CA SER A 1199 -35.02 -13.78 -1.22
C SER A 1199 -34.85 -13.85 -2.73
N ARG A 1200 -34.97 -15.05 -3.33
CA ARG A 1200 -34.87 -15.26 -4.77
C ARG A 1200 -36.01 -16.13 -5.28
N VAL A 1201 -36.88 -15.56 -6.11
CA VAL A 1201 -38.02 -16.24 -6.75
C VAL A 1201 -37.65 -16.57 -8.18
N ALA A 1202 -37.62 -17.85 -8.54
CA ALA A 1202 -37.33 -18.28 -9.91
C ALA A 1202 -38.42 -17.78 -10.89
N ALA A 1203 -38.09 -17.56 -12.16
CA ALA A 1203 -39.06 -17.16 -13.17
C ALA A 1203 -40.26 -18.13 -13.28
N SER A 1204 -40.03 -19.43 -13.06
CA SER A 1204 -41.08 -20.46 -13.01
C SER A 1204 -42.02 -20.34 -11.82
N ASP A 1205 -41.53 -19.81 -10.70
CA ASP A 1205 -42.29 -19.64 -9.45
C ASP A 1205 -43.04 -18.30 -9.41
N TYR A 1206 -42.69 -17.36 -10.30
CA TYR A 1206 -43.20 -16.00 -10.29
C TYR A 1206 -44.73 -15.89 -10.39
N PRO A 1207 -45.45 -16.68 -11.22
CA PRO A 1207 -46.92 -16.64 -11.22
C PRO A 1207 -47.53 -16.96 -9.85
N ALA A 1208 -46.97 -17.93 -9.13
CA ALA A 1208 -47.43 -18.30 -7.80
C ALA A 1208 -47.08 -17.21 -6.76
N PHE A 1209 -45.90 -16.59 -6.88
CA PHE A 1209 -45.51 -15.46 -6.04
C PHE A 1209 -46.41 -14.23 -6.27
N ARG A 1210 -46.72 -13.92 -7.53
CA ARG A 1210 -47.65 -12.84 -7.87
C ARG A 1210 -49.04 -13.08 -7.31
N ALA A 1211 -49.56 -14.31 -7.40
CA ALA A 1211 -50.85 -14.66 -6.80
C ALA A 1211 -50.83 -14.49 -5.27
N PHE A 1212 -49.71 -14.81 -4.61
CA PHE A 1212 -49.50 -14.50 -3.20
C PHE A 1212 -49.53 -13.00 -2.92
N CYS A 1213 -48.81 -12.17 -3.69
CA CYS A 1213 -48.85 -10.70 -3.56
C CYS A 1213 -50.27 -10.13 -3.76
N GLU A 1214 -51.00 -10.59 -4.77
CA GLU A 1214 -52.38 -10.16 -5.06
C GLU A 1214 -53.34 -10.56 -3.93
N GLN A 1215 -53.15 -11.74 -3.35
CA GLN A 1215 -53.90 -12.16 -2.18
C GLN A 1215 -53.59 -11.27 -0.96
N VAL A 1216 -52.31 -11.02 -0.68
CA VAL A 1216 -51.89 -10.17 0.44
C VAL A 1216 -52.47 -8.76 0.30
N ASP A 1217 -52.31 -8.11 -0.86
CA ASP A 1217 -52.84 -6.75 -1.10
C ASP A 1217 -54.38 -6.69 -0.94
N ARG A 1218 -55.09 -7.73 -1.39
CA ARG A 1218 -56.56 -7.82 -1.24
C ARG A 1218 -56.98 -7.99 0.22
N GLU A 1219 -56.36 -8.92 0.94
CA GLU A 1219 -56.72 -9.21 2.33
C GLU A 1219 -56.29 -8.10 3.30
N LEU A 1220 -55.30 -7.27 2.95
CA LEU A 1220 -54.89 -6.09 3.73
C LEU A 1220 -55.70 -4.84 3.38
N GLY A 1221 -56.20 -4.72 2.15
CA GLY A 1221 -56.95 -3.56 1.67
C GLY A 1221 -58.35 -3.37 2.26
N GLN A 1222 -58.62 -3.91 3.44
CA GLN A 1222 -59.93 -3.90 4.08
C GLN A 1222 -60.31 -2.52 4.62
N THR A 1223 -61.61 -2.24 4.61
CA THR A 1223 -62.19 -0.97 5.06
C THR A 1223 -63.17 -1.18 6.20
N LEU A 1224 -63.25 -0.20 7.10
CA LEU A 1224 -64.29 -0.07 8.10
C LEU A 1224 -65.35 0.92 7.61
N THR A 1225 -66.61 0.51 7.62
CA THR A 1225 -67.75 1.36 7.25
C THR A 1225 -68.69 1.49 8.44
N TYR A 1226 -69.10 2.71 8.79
CA TYR A 1226 -69.99 3.00 9.90
C TYR A 1226 -70.91 4.19 9.60
N THR A 1227 -72.02 4.32 10.33
CA THR A 1227 -72.86 5.52 10.33
C THR A 1227 -72.73 6.27 11.64
N VAL A 1228 -73.00 7.57 11.60
CA VAL A 1228 -73.10 8.41 12.80
C VAL A 1228 -74.59 8.73 12.99
N GLY A 1229 -75.16 8.37 14.14
CA GLY A 1229 -76.54 8.73 14.48
C GLY A 1229 -76.70 10.26 14.51
N LYS A 1230 -77.87 10.76 14.07
CA LYS A 1230 -78.20 12.19 14.09
C LYS A 1230 -78.13 12.80 15.48
#